data_AF-A0AAD6Y3X3-F1
#
_entry.id   AF-A0AAD6Y3X3-F1
#
_cell.length_a   1.000
_cell.length_b   1.000
_cell.length_c   1.000
_cell.angle_alpha   90.00
_cell.angle_beta   90.00
_cell.angle_gamma   90.00
#
_symmetry.space_group_name_H-M   'P 1'
#
loop_
_entity.id
_entity.type
_entity.pdbx_description
1 polymer ?
#
loop_
_entity_poly.entity_id
_entity_poly.type
_entity_poly.pdbx_seq_one_letter_code
_entity_poly.pdbx_strand_id
1 'polypeptide(L)'
;MCGRKKRDSAADTFEDDTARIRPALDTLLRFTGSRKKRKRGGNPGLAAAREARWAERNAAPSSSNIELEDAPVLEDDSDKENDDVPLLKKPRMTEMKTLRQQVTYHKKTKQDLRDRLRDAKEETKAAYQDTRRVEKELQKTRAELQQRDETITGLKTQRSFLHRKVHGLEAKVSRFGDRLTTLFRNATALFDRRTKLPATFHLRTGAGKCAPVVDDVRVAFADLVAVDGVPANKVVQVFRRIGTVLGVQVEGDASRRTVGRCVDEAGNAAKLEFVAAAKNATGITLAGDGTSHKNETYESKFATIISDTSEGNKKLQFFLGLQMATNHTSETQRDGWIETVQSMWHLGYEAGLLDADDAREFWNLVTGFHSDHAEDQKKLFRLLEEYKVQCERDVRGEKTIRTMSTVQLESFLFKVTHEAVRAAGGVGGWDALSEGEKKASVEASWQRLVRDLGDEAFSKLSDEEKSDIDLFLWAGCCMHKEMNAFKGGVHGMAEFWRQCNLQRDSITATTQPHYIKAVGTAASERAEDVSTGGAVKLVSLCGAVFRHKDRKRGQQDSLRFFFDLELGFVICFPDSNNTRFQSHAEGCAVLITYLDLFIRFLTYVRENKGSRSLNHMEQNVFNGLHDIPTRHEICVITLYYLAVSVPYMREIRGHSHAGHNVLRLRELHENVIAHIDELIEHPELLLAADASYEAGAMDGKVWERPEAFYAVQHHARDLPHLRDLLVAFLVSAKVTWLRFSEEFSPDGRLASATLEQIERAWMEATNDLCEGSFGTFRQSSKMNPAMSLHQHNSRAMYKFNQTSDYLRALGPEMRAFLRRITRRQDASGETRAKRVELATHRQKVAHQNFEKDRVRKERAQAAREALDRITPILTVTELAYGFSQPSKSKDYLTVKAIDDQLGWHQTFGAPGMPKFKKEWGSTRADKYKTLLAAVDRYITSKQPRDIQGRLLPKPEPQDISETEFEAVPLPGFHAARHSSTVRRAVRCPTVATLRALTQPHAGGVSVVLNRRGPPRVAALLDRERHNMDKILSRGRIYRASPHCFPHRCSRHPTTLAAAAVVHPDVRGPRRREQRHGEPKAHARSPSVRSLYTNQTHQMAQYSVTDTTPRPKYLVMSPAATTADADLTRADYLTVRDPRRRP
;
A
#
# COMPACT_ATOMS: atom_id res chain seq x y z
N MET A 1 -67.77 -15.64 -22.51
CA MET A 1 -68.82 -16.42 -23.22
C MET A 1 -68.54 -17.92 -23.02
N CYS A 2 -69.44 -18.80 -23.49
CA CYS A 2 -69.37 -20.26 -23.33
C CYS A 2 -68.09 -20.89 -23.94
N GLY A 3 -67.60 -22.07 -23.52
CA GLY A 3 -67.98 -22.94 -22.39
C GLY A 3 -68.41 -24.36 -22.78
N ARG A 4 -67.99 -25.37 -21.98
CA ARG A 4 -68.47 -26.78 -21.80
C ARG A 4 -67.27 -27.75 -21.62
N LYS A 5 -67.37 -28.93 -21.00
CA LYS A 5 -68.09 -29.46 -19.81
C LYS A 5 -67.85 -30.99 -19.75
N LYS A 6 -67.36 -31.55 -18.63
CA LYS A 6 -67.43 -32.97 -18.13
C LYS A 6 -66.26 -33.17 -17.11
N ARG A 7 -66.37 -33.68 -15.86
CA ARG A 7 -67.42 -34.43 -15.10
C ARG A 7 -67.79 -35.79 -15.69
N ASP A 8 -67.94 -36.90 -14.95
CA ASP A 8 -67.80 -37.30 -13.52
C ASP A 8 -67.64 -38.87 -13.53
N SER A 9 -67.17 -39.66 -12.53
CA SER A 9 -66.52 -39.49 -11.20
C SER A 9 -66.15 -40.90 -10.62
N ALA A 10 -65.45 -41.01 -9.46
CA ALA A 10 -65.27 -42.22 -8.60
C ALA A 10 -64.40 -43.40 -9.16
N ALA A 11 -63.91 -44.39 -8.39
CA ALA A 11 -63.47 -44.47 -6.97
C ALA A 11 -62.65 -45.79 -6.68
N ASP A 12 -61.91 -45.79 -5.55
CA ASP A 12 -61.48 -46.90 -4.66
C ASP A 12 -60.60 -48.10 -5.08
N THR A 13 -59.85 -48.59 -4.06
CA THR A 13 -58.95 -49.78 -3.98
C THR A 13 -57.66 -49.70 -4.82
N PHE A 14 -56.48 -50.11 -4.34
CA PHE A 14 -56.11 -51.12 -3.34
C PHE A 14 -55.02 -50.67 -2.35
N GLU A 15 -54.89 -51.36 -1.22
CA GLU A 15 -53.81 -51.21 -0.23
C GLU A 15 -52.65 -52.23 -0.44
N ASP A 16 -51.59 -52.02 0.34
CA ASP A 16 -50.53 -52.96 0.76
C ASP A 16 -49.60 -53.63 -0.29
N ASP A 17 -48.40 -53.05 -0.46
CA ASP A 17 -47.14 -53.83 -0.49
C ASP A 17 -45.89 -52.91 -0.29
N THR A 18 -45.50 -52.61 0.96
CA THR A 18 -44.19 -51.96 1.25
C THR A 18 -43.42 -52.51 2.46
N ALA A 19 -43.82 -53.67 2.99
CA ALA A 19 -43.20 -54.31 4.15
C ALA A 19 -41.85 -55.03 3.84
N ARG A 20 -41.02 -54.52 2.90
CA ARG A 20 -39.85 -55.27 2.37
C ARG A 20 -38.54 -54.54 2.06
N ILE A 21 -38.32 -53.30 2.51
CA ILE A 21 -37.00 -52.61 2.37
C ILE A 21 -36.44 -52.10 3.71
N ARG A 22 -36.13 -53.04 4.62
CA ARG A 22 -35.32 -52.80 5.84
C ARG A 22 -34.24 -53.91 6.06
N PRO A 23 -33.32 -54.14 5.11
CA PRO A 23 -31.93 -54.44 5.55
C PRO A 23 -30.83 -53.99 4.56
N ALA A 24 -31.00 -52.90 3.81
CA ALA A 24 -30.11 -52.57 2.66
C ALA A 24 -29.19 -51.33 2.82
N LEU A 25 -29.21 -50.63 3.97
CA LEU A 25 -28.44 -49.38 4.15
C LEU A 25 -27.20 -49.50 5.06
N ASP A 26 -27.05 -50.62 5.79
CA ASP A 26 -26.12 -50.73 6.92
C ASP A 26 -24.77 -51.43 6.57
N THR A 27 -24.54 -51.72 5.29
CA THR A 27 -23.38 -52.51 4.83
C THR A 27 -22.32 -51.68 4.09
N LEU A 28 -22.57 -50.39 3.78
CA LEU A 28 -21.70 -49.58 2.93
C LEU A 28 -20.82 -48.56 3.69
N LEU A 29 -20.77 -48.63 5.03
CA LEU A 29 -19.97 -47.73 5.89
C LEU A 29 -18.89 -48.45 6.73
N ARG A 30 -18.39 -49.62 6.28
CA ARG A 30 -17.33 -50.38 6.99
C ARG A 30 -16.15 -50.84 6.12
N PHE A 31 -15.57 -49.93 5.34
CA PHE A 31 -14.17 -49.96 4.84
C PHE A 31 -13.78 -48.50 4.51
N THR A 32 -12.61 -47.92 4.80
CA THR A 32 -11.46 -48.22 5.70
C THR A 32 -10.73 -46.87 5.96
N GLY A 33 -9.73 -46.66 6.83
CA GLY A 33 -8.88 -47.56 7.62
C GLY A 33 -7.43 -47.04 7.72
N SER A 34 -7.20 -45.74 7.97
CA SER A 34 -6.81 -45.20 9.30
C SER A 34 -5.37 -45.50 9.79
N ARG A 35 -4.59 -44.45 10.13
CA ARG A 35 -3.45 -44.40 11.12
C ARG A 35 -2.81 -42.99 11.11
N LYS A 36 -2.25 -42.42 12.19
CA LYS A 36 -2.38 -42.66 13.65
C LYS A 36 -1.75 -41.48 14.43
N LYS A 37 -2.44 -40.87 15.39
CA LYS A 37 -1.83 -40.19 16.56
C LYS A 37 -2.78 -40.26 17.78
N ARG A 38 -2.24 -40.03 18.98
CA ARG A 38 -2.83 -40.50 20.26
C ARG A 38 -3.97 -39.61 20.79
N LYS A 39 -5.04 -40.22 21.28
CA LYS A 39 -5.90 -39.63 22.33
C LYS A 39 -5.16 -39.69 23.68
N ARG A 40 -5.25 -38.61 24.48
CA ARG A 40 -5.42 -38.72 25.94
C ARG A 40 -6.93 -38.66 26.22
N GLY A 41 -7.37 -39.20 27.35
CA GLY A 41 -8.80 -39.26 27.70
C GLY A 41 -9.33 -37.91 28.18
N GLY A 42 -10.55 -37.59 27.76
CA GLY A 42 -11.39 -36.52 28.30
C GLY A 42 -12.85 -36.95 28.12
N ASN A 43 -13.67 -36.86 29.18
CA ASN A 43 -14.97 -37.50 29.25
C ASN A 43 -16.10 -36.54 28.82
N PRO A 44 -16.90 -36.82 27.77
CA PRO A 44 -17.98 -35.93 27.33
C PRO A 44 -19.11 -35.74 28.35
N GLY A 45 -19.27 -36.64 29.32
CA GLY A 45 -20.36 -36.62 30.31
C GLY A 45 -20.38 -35.44 31.29
N LEU A 46 -19.47 -34.46 31.15
CA LEU A 46 -19.33 -33.30 32.04
C LEU A 46 -19.80 -31.96 31.43
N ALA A 47 -20.16 -31.94 30.13
CA ALA A 47 -20.77 -30.75 29.51
C ALA A 47 -22.29 -30.69 29.79
N ALA A 48 -23.02 -31.73 29.39
CA ALA A 48 -24.47 -31.83 29.59
C ALA A 48 -24.88 -31.75 31.08
N ALA A 49 -24.06 -32.31 31.97
CA ALA A 49 -24.28 -32.24 33.43
C ALA A 49 -24.08 -30.83 34.03
N ARG A 50 -23.54 -29.88 33.27
CA ARG A 50 -23.27 -28.50 33.71
C ARG A 50 -24.33 -27.49 33.23
N GLU A 51 -24.93 -27.73 32.07
CA GLU A 51 -26.10 -26.96 31.60
C GLU A 51 -27.37 -27.32 32.40
N ALA A 52 -27.60 -28.62 32.66
CA ALA A 52 -28.71 -29.08 33.49
C ALA A 52 -28.73 -28.41 34.88
N ARG A 53 -27.56 -28.29 35.51
CA ARG A 53 -27.39 -27.65 36.83
C ARG A 53 -27.56 -26.13 36.86
N TRP A 54 -27.71 -25.47 35.71
CA TRP A 54 -28.06 -24.04 35.67
C TRP A 54 -29.58 -23.85 35.51
N ALA A 55 -30.24 -24.72 34.74
CA ALA A 55 -31.69 -24.75 34.62
C ALA A 55 -32.40 -25.12 35.94
N GLU A 56 -31.86 -26.08 36.70
CA GLU A 56 -32.43 -26.51 37.99
C GLU A 56 -32.33 -25.47 39.13
N ARG A 57 -31.72 -24.29 38.92
CA ARG A 57 -31.46 -23.32 39.99
C ARG A 57 -32.34 -22.06 39.99
N ASN A 58 -33.23 -21.90 39.01
CA ASN A 58 -34.11 -20.73 38.85
C ASN A 58 -35.56 -21.15 38.50
N ALA A 59 -36.19 -21.99 39.33
CA ALA A 59 -37.58 -22.41 39.16
C ALA A 59 -38.33 -22.49 40.52
N ALA A 60 -39.47 -21.78 40.61
CA ALA A 60 -40.37 -21.73 41.78
C ALA A 60 -39.74 -21.08 43.05
N PRO A 61 -40.47 -20.79 44.16
CA PRO A 61 -41.75 -21.37 44.61
C PRO A 61 -43.00 -20.51 44.32
N SER A 62 -44.17 -21.14 44.44
CA SER A 62 -45.49 -20.47 44.42
C SER A 62 -46.46 -21.16 45.41
N SER A 63 -46.60 -20.59 46.61
CA SER A 63 -47.53 -20.97 47.69
C SER A 63 -47.38 -19.96 48.84
N SER A 64 -48.39 -19.57 49.62
CA SER A 64 -49.81 -19.95 49.64
C SER A 64 -50.65 -18.89 50.39
N ASN A 65 -51.97 -18.96 50.18
CA ASN A 65 -53.08 -18.35 50.90
C ASN A 65 -52.78 -17.69 52.27
N ILE A 66 -53.15 -16.41 52.40
CA ILE A 66 -53.88 -15.90 53.57
C ILE A 66 -55.06 -15.07 53.04
N GLU A 67 -56.27 -15.59 53.22
CA GLU A 67 -57.49 -14.78 53.24
C GLU A 67 -57.73 -14.35 54.69
N LEU A 68 -58.18 -13.12 54.92
CA LEU A 68 -58.77 -12.69 56.18
C LEU A 68 -59.65 -11.45 55.94
N GLU A 69 -60.74 -11.36 56.68
CA GLU A 69 -61.89 -10.52 56.38
C GLU A 69 -61.98 -9.27 57.30
N ASP A 70 -62.90 -8.39 56.93
CA ASP A 70 -63.75 -7.57 57.79
C ASP A 70 -63.23 -6.49 58.76
N ALA A 71 -63.78 -5.29 58.50
CA ALA A 71 -64.33 -4.35 59.48
C ALA A 71 -63.32 -3.50 60.30
N PRO A 72 -63.80 -2.59 61.18
CA PRO A 72 -64.05 -1.23 60.71
C PRO A 72 -63.42 -0.13 61.59
N VAL A 73 -63.53 1.11 61.14
CA VAL A 73 -63.37 2.29 62.02
C VAL A 73 -64.63 3.14 61.91
N LEU A 74 -65.32 3.28 63.03
CA LEU A 74 -66.57 4.03 63.21
C LEU A 74 -66.31 5.51 63.58
N GLU A 75 -67.40 6.25 63.72
CA GLU A 75 -67.45 7.66 64.11
C GLU A 75 -67.48 7.85 65.65
N ASP A 76 -66.99 9.02 66.07
CA ASP A 76 -67.38 9.81 67.26
C ASP A 76 -67.28 9.30 68.72
N ASP A 77 -67.56 10.25 69.62
CA ASP A 77 -67.91 10.22 71.05
C ASP A 77 -66.86 9.90 72.15
N SER A 78 -66.49 10.99 72.87
CA SER A 78 -66.47 11.05 74.37
C SER A 78 -65.34 10.29 75.11
N ASP A 79 -65.02 10.51 76.40
CA ASP A 79 -65.16 11.67 77.32
C ASP A 79 -64.16 11.52 78.50
N LYS A 80 -63.94 12.60 79.27
CA LYS A 80 -63.48 12.63 80.70
C LYS A 80 -62.01 12.31 81.12
N GLU A 81 -61.55 13.16 82.06
CA GLU A 81 -60.84 12.90 83.36
C GLU A 81 -59.54 12.08 83.37
N ASN A 82 -58.42 12.47 84.02
CA ASN A 82 -58.05 13.61 84.89
C ASN A 82 -56.67 14.21 84.44
N ASP A 83 -56.18 15.36 84.90
CA ASP A 83 -55.42 15.58 86.16
C ASP A 83 -55.38 17.07 86.61
N ASP A 84 -54.89 17.31 87.82
CA ASP A 84 -54.96 18.58 88.57
C ASP A 84 -54.11 19.78 88.06
N VAL A 85 -54.75 20.96 87.97
CA VAL A 85 -54.46 22.26 88.66
C VAL A 85 -52.98 22.76 88.79
N PRO A 86 -52.59 24.08 88.62
CA PRO A 86 -53.36 25.34 88.38
C PRO A 86 -52.82 26.39 87.34
N LEU A 87 -53.71 27.32 86.91
CA LEU A 87 -53.53 28.78 86.64
C LEU A 87 -52.44 29.36 85.67
N LEU A 88 -52.86 30.09 84.60
CA LEU A 88 -52.68 31.59 84.45
C LEU A 88 -53.17 32.22 83.09
N LYS A 89 -54.18 33.09 83.18
CA LYS A 89 -54.55 34.33 82.39
C LYS A 89 -54.11 34.56 80.90
N LYS A 90 -55.13 34.64 80.00
CA LYS A 90 -55.45 35.66 78.93
C LYS A 90 -54.40 36.12 77.87
N PRO A 91 -54.79 36.75 76.73
CA PRO A 91 -56.05 36.73 75.95
C PRO A 91 -55.86 36.35 74.45
N ARG A 92 -56.93 36.10 73.69
CA ARG A 92 -56.84 35.74 72.24
C ARG A 92 -58.08 36.20 71.45
N MET A 93 -57.90 36.77 70.25
CA MET A 93 -58.99 37.06 69.28
C MET A 93 -58.50 37.26 67.83
N THR A 94 -57.40 37.98 67.61
CA THR A 94 -56.99 38.44 66.26
C THR A 94 -56.53 37.32 65.31
N GLU A 95 -55.78 36.32 65.80
CA GLU A 95 -55.27 35.20 64.98
C GLU A 95 -56.36 34.36 64.31
N MET A 96 -57.54 34.25 64.94
CA MET A 96 -58.55 33.26 64.54
C MET A 96 -59.20 33.59 63.19
N LYS A 97 -59.13 34.85 62.73
CA LYS A 97 -59.67 35.27 61.43
C LYS A 97 -58.76 34.85 60.27
N THR A 98 -57.45 35.05 60.41
CA THR A 98 -56.43 34.70 59.41
C THR A 98 -56.33 33.18 59.22
N LEU A 99 -56.32 32.43 60.32
CA LEU A 99 -56.32 30.96 60.28
C LEU A 99 -57.56 30.40 59.57
N ARG A 100 -58.76 30.97 59.79
CA ARG A 100 -59.98 30.52 59.09
C ARG A 100 -59.87 30.71 57.57
N GLN A 101 -59.35 31.83 57.09
CA GLN A 101 -59.16 32.07 55.65
C GLN A 101 -58.13 31.10 55.04
N GLN A 102 -56.99 30.89 55.70
CA GLN A 102 -55.99 29.91 55.26
C GLN A 102 -56.56 28.49 55.21
N VAL A 103 -57.33 28.07 56.22
CA VAL A 103 -58.00 26.75 56.23
C VAL A 103 -59.00 26.61 55.07
N THR A 104 -59.78 27.63 54.72
CA THR A 104 -60.65 27.56 53.53
C THR A 104 -59.86 27.49 52.23
N TYR A 105 -58.75 28.22 52.10
CA TYR A 105 -57.88 28.15 50.93
C TYR A 105 -57.27 26.75 50.77
N HIS A 106 -56.61 26.23 51.81
CA HIS A 106 -56.00 24.90 51.78
C HIS A 106 -57.03 23.77 51.60
N LYS A 107 -58.26 23.90 52.12
CA LYS A 107 -59.34 22.96 51.81
C LYS A 107 -59.68 22.96 50.31
N LYS A 108 -59.78 24.13 49.66
CA LYS A 108 -60.04 24.23 48.22
C LYS A 108 -58.88 23.68 47.39
N THR A 109 -57.63 24.02 47.72
CA THR A 109 -56.44 23.46 47.03
C THR A 109 -56.32 21.95 47.22
N LYS A 110 -56.65 21.41 48.40
CA LYS A 110 -56.65 19.96 48.66
C LYS A 110 -57.76 19.23 47.89
N GLN A 111 -58.87 19.89 47.58
CA GLN A 111 -59.91 19.36 46.71
C GLN A 111 -59.42 19.34 45.26
N ASP A 112 -58.94 20.48 44.74
CA ASP A 112 -58.43 20.64 43.38
C ASP A 112 -57.29 19.65 43.06
N LEU A 113 -56.36 19.44 44.00
CA LEU A 113 -55.29 18.43 43.86
C LEU A 113 -55.80 16.98 43.93
N ARG A 114 -56.89 16.70 44.65
CA ARG A 114 -57.51 15.36 44.69
C ARG A 114 -58.21 15.04 43.38
N ASP A 115 -58.86 16.04 42.78
CA ASP A 115 -59.57 15.86 41.51
C ASP A 115 -58.58 15.77 40.33
N ARG A 116 -57.54 16.62 40.27
CA ARG A 116 -56.41 16.41 39.32
C ARG A 116 -55.74 15.03 39.48
N LEU A 117 -55.60 14.52 40.71
CA LEU A 117 -55.04 13.19 40.97
C LEU A 117 -56.00 12.06 40.56
N ARG A 118 -57.31 12.32 40.51
CA ARG A 118 -58.32 11.41 39.96
C ARG A 118 -58.22 11.38 38.43
N ASP A 119 -58.18 12.55 37.81
CA ASP A 119 -58.10 12.70 36.35
C ASP A 119 -56.81 12.08 35.81
N ALA A 120 -55.65 12.37 36.41
CA ALA A 120 -54.38 11.75 36.06
C ALA A 120 -54.34 10.22 36.29
N LYS A 121 -55.14 9.69 37.22
CA LYS A 121 -55.33 8.24 37.41
C LYS A 121 -56.23 7.62 36.35
N GLU A 122 -57.21 8.35 35.84
CA GLU A 122 -58.04 7.91 34.71
C GLU A 122 -57.26 7.98 33.39
N GLU A 123 -56.47 9.04 33.16
CA GLU A 123 -55.55 9.15 32.00
C GLU A 123 -54.49 8.05 31.99
N THR A 124 -53.81 7.80 33.11
CA THR A 124 -52.80 6.71 33.19
C THR A 124 -53.44 5.32 33.05
N LYS A 125 -54.67 5.12 33.53
CA LYS A 125 -55.46 3.90 33.32
C LYS A 125 -55.88 3.73 31.85
N ALA A 126 -56.23 4.80 31.15
CA ALA A 126 -56.51 4.78 29.71
C ALA A 126 -55.24 4.50 28.89
N ALA A 127 -54.12 5.19 29.19
CA ALA A 127 -52.83 4.97 28.55
C ALA A 127 -52.31 3.54 28.76
N TYR A 128 -52.52 2.95 29.95
CA TYR A 128 -52.22 1.54 30.22
C TYR A 128 -53.10 0.58 29.41
N GLN A 129 -54.38 0.89 29.22
CA GLN A 129 -55.27 0.09 28.37
C GLN A 129 -54.88 0.15 26.89
N ASP A 130 -54.53 1.34 26.36
CA ASP A 130 -54.05 1.46 24.97
C ASP A 130 -52.65 0.85 24.79
N THR A 131 -51.76 0.92 25.78
CA THR A 131 -50.47 0.21 25.74
C THR A 131 -50.70 -1.30 25.66
N ARG A 132 -51.57 -1.85 26.51
CA ARG A 132 -51.97 -3.27 26.49
C ARG A 132 -52.68 -3.67 25.18
N ARG A 133 -53.34 -2.72 24.51
CA ARG A 133 -53.95 -2.93 23.18
C ARG A 133 -52.89 -2.97 22.08
N VAL A 134 -51.92 -2.05 22.11
CA VAL A 134 -50.77 -2.04 21.21
C VAL A 134 -49.93 -3.31 21.39
N GLU A 135 -49.66 -3.74 22.63
CA GLU A 135 -48.98 -5.01 22.90
C GLU A 135 -49.68 -6.22 22.27
N LYS A 136 -51.02 -6.28 22.32
CA LYS A 136 -51.80 -7.35 21.69
C LYS A 136 -51.71 -7.34 20.17
N GLU A 137 -51.85 -6.17 19.54
CA GLU A 137 -51.66 -6.06 18.09
C GLU A 137 -50.20 -6.32 17.67
N LEU A 138 -49.22 -6.00 18.52
CA LEU A 138 -47.80 -6.27 18.28
C LEU A 138 -47.46 -7.75 18.47
N GLN A 139 -48.04 -8.44 19.46
CA GLN A 139 -47.99 -9.91 19.59
C GLN A 139 -48.63 -10.60 18.39
N LYS A 140 -49.82 -10.16 17.97
CA LYS A 140 -50.51 -10.65 16.77
C LYS A 140 -49.69 -10.43 15.50
N THR A 141 -49.12 -9.23 15.32
CA THR A 141 -48.23 -8.92 14.19
C THR A 141 -46.95 -9.77 14.22
N ARG A 142 -46.39 -10.05 15.40
CA ARG A 142 -45.27 -11.01 15.56
C ARG A 142 -45.67 -12.44 15.20
N ALA A 143 -46.87 -12.89 15.55
CA ALA A 143 -47.38 -14.20 15.16
C ALA A 143 -47.63 -14.28 13.64
N GLU A 144 -48.21 -13.24 13.03
CA GLU A 144 -48.35 -13.13 11.57
C GLU A 144 -46.99 -13.07 10.84
N LEU A 145 -45.99 -12.41 11.42
CA LEU A 145 -44.62 -12.41 10.89
C LEU A 145 -43.97 -13.78 11.02
N GLN A 146 -44.08 -14.45 12.16
CA GLN A 146 -43.59 -15.82 12.34
C GLN A 146 -44.26 -16.78 11.36
N GLN A 147 -45.58 -16.72 11.21
CA GLN A 147 -46.31 -17.54 10.23
C GLN A 147 -45.89 -17.22 8.79
N ARG A 148 -45.60 -15.94 8.47
CA ARG A 148 -45.01 -15.54 7.19
C ARG A 148 -43.58 -16.05 7.01
N ASP A 149 -42.74 -16.07 8.04
CA ASP A 149 -41.37 -16.58 7.97
C ASP A 149 -41.31 -18.11 7.90
N GLU A 150 -42.22 -18.81 8.58
CA GLU A 150 -42.46 -20.24 8.41
C GLU A 150 -42.95 -20.54 6.99
N THR A 151 -43.86 -19.72 6.45
CA THR A 151 -44.33 -19.82 5.05
C THR A 151 -43.20 -19.53 4.07
N ILE A 152 -42.38 -18.51 4.30
CA ILE A 152 -41.21 -18.16 3.49
C ILE A 152 -40.14 -19.25 3.58
N THR A 153 -39.99 -19.91 4.73
CA THR A 153 -39.05 -21.03 4.92
C THR A 153 -39.56 -22.32 4.26
N GLY A 154 -40.87 -22.56 4.31
CA GLY A 154 -41.58 -23.56 3.53
C GLY A 154 -41.41 -23.33 2.02
N LEU A 155 -41.64 -22.10 1.55
CA LEU A 155 -41.44 -21.70 0.15
C LEU A 155 -39.97 -21.72 -0.27
N LYS A 156 -39.00 -21.36 0.59
CA LYS A 156 -37.56 -21.53 0.34
C LYS A 156 -37.20 -23.02 0.22
N THR A 157 -37.79 -23.87 1.07
CA THR A 157 -37.60 -25.33 1.04
C THR A 157 -38.24 -25.95 -0.19
N GLN A 158 -39.45 -25.52 -0.57
CA GLN A 158 -40.14 -25.90 -1.78
C GLN A 158 -39.42 -25.37 -3.02
N ARG A 159 -38.88 -24.15 -3.02
CA ARG A 159 -38.03 -23.60 -4.09
C ARG A 159 -36.71 -24.35 -4.20
N SER A 160 -36.15 -24.84 -3.09
CA SER A 160 -34.96 -25.71 -3.06
C SER A 160 -35.27 -27.14 -3.54
N PHE A 161 -36.45 -27.68 -3.23
CA PHE A 161 -36.93 -28.96 -3.74
C PHE A 161 -37.29 -28.88 -5.23
N LEU A 162 -37.92 -27.79 -5.65
CA LEU A 162 -38.20 -27.48 -7.06
C LEU A 162 -36.92 -27.19 -7.82
N HIS A 163 -35.92 -26.47 -7.28
CA HIS A 163 -34.60 -26.39 -7.90
C HIS A 163 -33.93 -27.77 -7.96
N ARG A 164 -34.02 -28.62 -6.94
CA ARG A 164 -33.49 -30.00 -7.00
C ARG A 164 -34.28 -30.90 -7.97
N LYS A 165 -35.56 -30.62 -8.23
CA LYS A 165 -36.36 -31.26 -9.29
C LYS A 165 -36.07 -30.68 -10.68
N VAL A 166 -35.84 -29.38 -10.81
CA VAL A 166 -35.50 -28.67 -12.06
C VAL A 166 -34.08 -29.03 -12.44
N HIS A 167 -33.07 -28.80 -11.59
CA HIS A 167 -31.73 -29.38 -11.74
C HIS A 167 -31.76 -30.91 -11.84
N GLY A 168 -32.74 -31.60 -11.26
CA GLY A 168 -32.94 -33.05 -11.43
C GLY A 168 -33.60 -33.46 -12.75
N LEU A 169 -34.28 -32.55 -13.44
CA LEU A 169 -34.94 -32.72 -14.73
C LEU A 169 -34.04 -32.19 -15.85
N GLU A 170 -33.42 -31.03 -15.69
CA GLU A 170 -32.26 -30.55 -16.43
C GLU A 170 -31.13 -31.57 -16.36
N ALA A 171 -30.75 -32.11 -15.20
CA ALA A 171 -29.78 -33.21 -15.17
C ALA A 171 -30.36 -34.53 -15.71
N LYS A 172 -31.68 -34.69 -15.91
CA LYS A 172 -32.25 -35.84 -16.65
C LYS A 172 -32.34 -35.58 -18.16
N VAL A 173 -32.45 -34.33 -18.60
CA VAL A 173 -32.56 -33.86 -20.00
C VAL A 173 -31.16 -33.63 -20.57
N SER A 174 -30.23 -33.05 -19.80
CA SER A 174 -28.78 -33.24 -19.94
C SER A 174 -28.49 -34.73 -19.96
N ARG A 175 -28.84 -35.54 -18.93
CA ARG A 175 -28.66 -37.01 -19.05
C ARG A 175 -29.51 -37.69 -20.13
N PHE A 176 -30.38 -37.01 -20.88
CA PHE A 176 -31.04 -37.56 -22.07
C PHE A 176 -30.32 -37.14 -23.35
N GLY A 177 -29.85 -35.90 -23.41
CA GLY A 177 -28.84 -35.38 -24.33
C GLY A 177 -27.56 -36.17 -24.19
N ASP A 178 -26.84 -36.09 -23.08
CA ASP A 178 -25.72 -36.94 -22.69
C ASP A 178 -26.00 -38.45 -22.80
N ARG A 179 -27.23 -38.97 -22.71
CA ARG A 179 -27.51 -40.39 -23.06
C ARG A 179 -27.72 -40.62 -24.55
N LEU A 180 -28.28 -39.69 -25.32
CA LEU A 180 -28.24 -39.74 -26.78
C LEU A 180 -26.79 -39.55 -27.25
N THR A 181 -26.12 -38.49 -26.86
CA THR A 181 -24.70 -38.21 -27.06
C THR A 181 -23.80 -39.32 -26.50
N THR A 182 -24.19 -40.10 -25.48
CA THR A 182 -23.45 -41.31 -25.04
C THR A 182 -23.91 -42.59 -25.73
N LEU A 183 -25.13 -42.68 -26.28
CA LEU A 183 -25.54 -43.80 -27.16
C LEU A 183 -24.96 -43.63 -28.56
N PHE A 184 -24.92 -42.41 -29.10
CA PHE A 184 -24.06 -41.99 -30.19
C PHE A 184 -22.60 -42.20 -29.79
N ARG A 185 -22.02 -41.51 -28.80
CA ARG A 185 -20.60 -41.70 -28.44
C ARG A 185 -20.24 -43.14 -28.05
N ASN A 186 -21.16 -44.03 -27.67
CA ASN A 186 -20.91 -45.47 -27.52
C ASN A 186 -21.15 -46.28 -28.81
N ALA A 187 -22.13 -45.98 -29.65
CA ALA A 187 -22.28 -46.59 -30.97
C ALA A 187 -21.13 -46.15 -31.88
N THR A 188 -20.94 -44.84 -32.01
CA THR A 188 -19.75 -44.19 -32.56
C THR A 188 -18.45 -44.60 -31.85
N ALA A 189 -18.40 -45.00 -30.57
CA ALA A 189 -17.18 -45.64 -30.01
C ALA A 189 -17.12 -47.18 -30.12
N LEU A 190 -18.18 -47.85 -30.56
CA LEU A 190 -18.15 -49.25 -30.97
C LEU A 190 -17.68 -49.35 -32.44
N PHE A 191 -18.09 -48.39 -33.28
CA PHE A 191 -17.49 -48.12 -34.58
C PHE A 191 -16.05 -47.60 -34.43
N ASP A 192 -15.83 -46.50 -33.69
CA ASP A 192 -14.50 -45.90 -33.55
C ASP A 192 -13.53 -46.70 -32.67
N ARG A 193 -13.96 -47.76 -31.96
CA ARG A 193 -13.03 -48.71 -31.34
C ARG A 193 -12.16 -49.44 -32.37
N ARG A 194 -12.46 -49.31 -33.67
CA ARG A 194 -11.60 -49.74 -34.78
C ARG A 194 -10.79 -48.60 -35.45
N THR A 195 -10.94 -47.33 -35.05
CA THR A 195 -10.31 -46.18 -35.75
C THR A 195 -9.78 -45.03 -34.87
N LYS A 196 -10.06 -44.98 -33.56
CA LYS A 196 -9.62 -43.87 -32.70
C LYS A 196 -8.12 -43.91 -32.36
N LEU A 197 -7.35 -43.11 -33.10
CA LEU A 197 -6.08 -42.54 -32.66
C LEU A 197 -6.23 -41.81 -31.31
N PRO A 198 -5.17 -41.70 -30.48
CA PRO A 198 -5.20 -40.85 -29.29
C PRO A 198 -5.50 -39.40 -29.68
N ALA A 199 -6.21 -38.68 -28.81
CA ALA A 199 -6.48 -37.26 -29.04
C ALA A 199 -5.17 -36.47 -28.93
N THR A 200 -4.68 -35.94 -30.05
CA THR A 200 -3.44 -35.15 -30.10
C THR A 200 -3.75 -33.66 -29.96
N PHE A 201 -3.17 -33.03 -28.93
CA PHE A 201 -3.20 -31.59 -28.73
C PHE A 201 -1.91 -30.98 -29.25
N HIS A 202 -1.98 -30.31 -30.41
CA HIS A 202 -0.82 -29.70 -31.04
C HIS A 202 -0.58 -28.31 -30.44
N LEU A 203 0.60 -28.09 -29.85
CA LEU A 203 1.02 -26.77 -29.34
C LEU A 203 1.27 -25.74 -30.46
N ARG A 204 1.20 -26.15 -31.73
CA ARG A 204 1.50 -25.33 -32.92
C ARG A 204 0.53 -25.64 -34.05
N THR A 205 0.33 -24.70 -34.96
CA THR A 205 -0.57 -24.84 -36.12
C THR A 205 -0.05 -25.77 -37.23
N GLY A 206 1.00 -26.57 -36.96
CA GLY A 206 1.59 -27.50 -37.93
C GLY A 206 2.90 -28.12 -37.43
N ALA A 207 3.33 -29.22 -38.07
CA ALA A 207 4.45 -30.06 -37.63
C ALA A 207 5.86 -29.42 -37.76
N GLY A 208 5.98 -28.26 -38.42
CA GLY A 208 7.28 -27.63 -38.66
C GLY A 208 7.85 -26.92 -37.42
N LYS A 209 9.17 -27.00 -37.20
CA LYS A 209 9.89 -26.26 -36.14
C LYS A 209 9.72 -24.73 -36.21
N CYS A 210 9.27 -24.19 -37.35
CA CYS A 210 8.96 -22.78 -37.57
C CYS A 210 7.47 -22.43 -37.45
N ALA A 211 6.56 -23.41 -37.32
CA ALA A 211 5.12 -23.15 -37.20
C ALA A 211 4.82 -22.36 -35.89
N PRO A 212 3.91 -21.38 -35.91
CA PRO A 212 3.58 -20.59 -34.72
C PRO A 212 2.89 -21.45 -33.66
N VAL A 213 3.07 -21.06 -32.39
CA VAL A 213 2.28 -21.59 -31.27
C VAL A 213 0.84 -21.12 -31.45
N VAL A 214 -0.14 -22.02 -31.23
CA VAL A 214 -1.58 -21.72 -31.35
C VAL A 214 -1.97 -20.63 -30.36
N ASP A 215 -2.82 -19.68 -30.75
CA ASP A 215 -3.01 -18.46 -29.96
C ASP A 215 -3.57 -18.72 -28.55
N ASP A 216 -4.51 -19.65 -28.37
CA ASP A 216 -5.06 -19.95 -27.04
C ASP A 216 -4.03 -20.69 -26.16
N VAL A 217 -3.09 -21.42 -26.76
CA VAL A 217 -1.92 -21.98 -26.08
C VAL A 217 -0.97 -20.86 -25.63
N ARG A 218 -0.91 -19.73 -26.35
CA ARG A 218 -0.11 -18.56 -25.96
C ARG A 218 -0.73 -17.82 -24.78
N VAL A 219 -2.06 -17.72 -24.72
CA VAL A 219 -2.77 -17.20 -23.53
C VAL A 219 -2.50 -18.12 -22.33
N ALA A 220 -2.71 -19.42 -22.47
CA ALA A 220 -2.41 -20.38 -21.39
C ALA A 220 -0.93 -20.41 -20.96
N PHE A 221 0.00 -20.07 -21.87
CA PHE A 221 1.42 -19.86 -21.53
C PHE A 221 1.64 -18.55 -20.74
N ALA A 222 0.86 -17.50 -20.98
CA ALA A 222 0.89 -16.28 -20.17
C ALA A 222 0.28 -16.53 -18.78
N ASP A 223 -0.91 -17.14 -18.73
CA ASP A 223 -1.61 -17.55 -17.49
C ASP A 223 -0.68 -18.32 -16.55
N LEU A 224 -0.12 -19.45 -17.00
CA LEU A 224 0.75 -20.30 -16.18
C LEU A 224 1.99 -19.56 -15.66
N VAL A 225 2.54 -18.58 -16.40
CA VAL A 225 3.80 -17.90 -16.04
C VAL A 225 3.58 -16.65 -15.18
N ALA A 226 2.50 -15.93 -15.42
CA ALA A 226 2.15 -14.69 -14.72
C ALA A 226 1.26 -14.95 -13.50
N VAL A 227 0.18 -15.70 -13.67
CA VAL A 227 -0.81 -16.00 -12.61
C VAL A 227 -0.27 -17.08 -11.68
N ASP A 228 0.09 -18.25 -12.21
CA ASP A 228 0.50 -19.43 -11.43
C ASP A 228 2.01 -19.49 -11.10
N GLY A 229 2.81 -18.59 -11.68
CA GLY A 229 4.25 -18.47 -11.41
C GLY A 229 5.12 -19.63 -11.94
N VAL A 230 4.61 -20.45 -12.86
CA VAL A 230 5.36 -21.56 -13.49
C VAL A 230 6.57 -21.00 -14.24
N PRO A 231 7.79 -21.54 -14.01
CA PRO A 231 8.98 -21.11 -14.75
C PRO A 231 8.81 -21.31 -16.26
N ALA A 232 9.18 -20.32 -17.08
CA ALA A 232 8.96 -20.33 -18.53
C ALA A 232 9.64 -21.51 -19.29
N ASN A 233 10.63 -22.17 -18.70
CA ASN A 233 11.25 -23.40 -19.21
C ASN A 233 10.57 -24.70 -18.73
N LYS A 234 9.50 -24.60 -17.93
CA LYS A 234 8.72 -25.71 -17.37
C LYS A 234 7.29 -25.77 -17.90
N VAL A 235 6.73 -24.69 -18.45
CA VAL A 235 5.37 -24.61 -19.01
C VAL A 235 5.02 -25.80 -19.92
N VAL A 236 5.87 -26.12 -20.91
CA VAL A 236 5.64 -27.26 -21.81
C VAL A 236 5.70 -28.62 -21.08
N GLN A 237 6.48 -28.72 -20.00
CA GLN A 237 6.51 -29.93 -19.14
C GLN A 237 5.25 -30.05 -18.29
N VAL A 238 4.64 -28.94 -17.87
CA VAL A 238 3.33 -28.90 -17.20
C VAL A 238 2.23 -29.34 -18.17
N PHE A 239 2.17 -28.76 -19.37
CA PHE A 239 1.25 -29.18 -20.44
C PHE A 239 1.33 -30.68 -20.74
N ARG A 240 2.53 -31.22 -20.96
CA ARG A 240 2.72 -32.66 -21.21
C ARG A 240 2.25 -33.53 -20.04
N ARG A 241 2.50 -33.12 -18.79
CA ARG A 241 2.02 -33.85 -17.59
C ARG A 241 0.49 -33.85 -17.48
N ILE A 242 -0.15 -32.70 -17.70
CA ILE A 242 -1.62 -32.58 -17.69
C ILE A 242 -2.21 -33.46 -18.81
N GLY A 243 -1.66 -33.38 -20.03
CA GLY A 243 -2.06 -34.23 -21.15
C GLY A 243 -1.95 -35.72 -20.83
N THR A 244 -0.82 -36.18 -20.26
CA THR A 244 -0.65 -37.57 -19.82
C THR A 244 -1.73 -38.03 -18.83
N VAL A 245 -2.11 -37.19 -17.85
CA VAL A 245 -3.18 -37.51 -16.88
C VAL A 245 -4.56 -37.56 -17.55
N LEU A 246 -4.79 -36.75 -18.59
CA LEU A 246 -6.05 -36.70 -19.34
C LEU A 246 -6.12 -37.70 -20.52
N GLY A 247 -5.08 -38.48 -20.78
CA GLY A 247 -4.99 -39.38 -21.94
C GLY A 247 -4.82 -38.66 -23.29
N VAL A 248 -4.37 -37.40 -23.28
CA VAL A 248 -4.18 -36.52 -24.43
C VAL A 248 -2.70 -36.42 -24.79
N GLN A 249 -2.34 -36.73 -26.03
CA GLN A 249 -0.96 -36.64 -26.51
C GLN A 249 -0.63 -35.18 -26.85
N VAL A 250 0.27 -34.55 -26.10
CA VAL A 250 0.68 -33.15 -26.38
C VAL A 250 1.86 -33.14 -27.35
N GLU A 251 1.61 -32.72 -28.59
CA GLU A 251 2.61 -32.65 -29.66
C GLU A 251 3.18 -31.24 -29.85
N GLY A 252 4.40 -31.16 -30.37
CA GLY A 252 5.14 -29.91 -30.54
C GLY A 252 5.90 -29.49 -29.28
N ASP A 253 6.60 -28.36 -29.38
CA ASP A 253 7.46 -27.82 -28.33
C ASP A 253 7.58 -26.30 -28.44
N ALA A 254 7.79 -25.60 -27.32
CA ALA A 254 7.96 -24.15 -27.26
C ALA A 254 9.18 -23.78 -26.41
N SER A 255 10.07 -22.95 -26.95
CA SER A 255 11.29 -22.55 -26.26
C SER A 255 11.00 -21.57 -25.10
N ARG A 256 11.92 -21.47 -24.13
CA ARG A 256 11.85 -20.45 -23.08
C ARG A 256 11.67 -19.02 -23.65
N ARG A 257 12.29 -18.70 -24.80
CA ARG A 257 12.12 -17.39 -25.46
C ARG A 257 10.74 -17.24 -26.10
N THR A 258 10.19 -18.33 -26.65
CA THR A 258 8.82 -18.36 -27.17
C THR A 258 7.81 -18.08 -26.07
N VAL A 259 7.94 -18.77 -24.93
CA VAL A 259 7.08 -18.57 -23.75
C VAL A 259 7.25 -17.16 -23.17
N GLY A 260 8.48 -16.65 -23.05
CA GLY A 260 8.74 -15.27 -22.63
C GLY A 260 8.03 -14.23 -23.51
N ARG A 261 8.12 -14.38 -24.84
CA ARG A 261 7.37 -13.54 -25.79
C ARG A 261 5.85 -13.68 -25.68
N CYS A 262 5.30 -14.84 -25.28
CA CYS A 262 3.85 -14.95 -25.01
C CYS A 262 3.43 -14.03 -23.85
N VAL A 263 4.27 -13.96 -22.81
CA VAL A 263 4.07 -13.09 -21.65
C VAL A 263 4.24 -11.61 -22.02
N ASP A 264 5.22 -11.26 -22.86
CA ASP A 264 5.42 -9.86 -23.28
C ASP A 264 4.38 -9.39 -24.34
N GLU A 265 3.85 -10.31 -25.16
CA GLU A 265 2.65 -10.06 -25.98
C GLU A 265 1.42 -9.79 -25.08
N ALA A 266 1.30 -10.51 -23.95
CA ALA A 266 0.24 -10.30 -22.97
C ALA A 266 0.42 -9.02 -22.13
N GLY A 267 1.67 -8.60 -21.87
CA GLY A 267 1.99 -7.30 -21.27
C GLY A 267 1.61 -6.11 -22.15
N ASN A 268 1.80 -6.22 -23.48
CA ASN A 268 1.29 -5.22 -24.42
C ASN A 268 -0.24 -5.25 -24.52
N ALA A 269 -0.88 -6.42 -24.40
CA ALA A 269 -2.35 -6.48 -24.31
C ALA A 269 -2.88 -5.74 -23.07
N ALA A 270 -2.19 -5.82 -21.92
CA ALA A 270 -2.58 -5.12 -20.68
C ALA A 270 -2.49 -3.59 -20.80
N LYS A 271 -1.63 -3.07 -21.69
CA LYS A 271 -1.59 -1.65 -22.06
C LYS A 271 -2.76 -1.25 -22.96
N LEU A 272 -3.07 -2.07 -23.97
CA LEU A 272 -4.21 -1.83 -24.87
C LEU A 272 -5.56 -1.88 -24.13
N GLU A 273 -5.68 -2.77 -23.13
CA GLU A 273 -6.84 -2.87 -22.24
C GLU A 273 -7.06 -1.59 -21.43
N PHE A 274 -5.99 -1.03 -20.86
CA PHE A 274 -6.02 0.26 -20.16
C PHE A 274 -6.43 1.42 -21.08
N VAL A 275 -5.87 1.52 -22.28
CA VAL A 275 -6.26 2.55 -23.27
C VAL A 275 -7.71 2.38 -23.72
N ALA A 276 -8.17 1.14 -23.93
CA ALA A 276 -9.56 0.84 -24.29
C ALA A 276 -10.55 1.18 -23.16
N ALA A 277 -10.15 1.02 -21.90
CA ALA A 277 -10.95 1.46 -20.74
C ALA A 277 -10.99 2.99 -20.63
N ALA A 278 -9.84 3.66 -20.80
CA ALA A 278 -9.72 5.11 -20.69
C ALA A 278 -10.59 5.88 -21.71
N LYS A 279 -10.87 5.31 -22.90
CA LYS A 279 -11.78 5.90 -23.90
C LYS A 279 -13.19 6.24 -23.38
N ASN A 280 -13.68 5.50 -22.39
CA ASN A 280 -15.03 5.68 -21.82
C ASN A 280 -14.96 6.21 -20.37
N ALA A 281 -13.85 6.85 -20.00
CA ALA A 281 -13.66 7.39 -18.66
C ALA A 281 -14.43 8.71 -18.47
N THR A 282 -15.08 8.87 -17.33
CA THR A 282 -15.58 10.16 -16.83
C THR A 282 -14.58 10.82 -15.84
N GLY A 283 -13.59 10.06 -15.37
CA GLY A 283 -12.43 10.57 -14.66
C GLY A 283 -11.33 9.52 -14.52
N ILE A 284 -10.10 9.97 -14.29
CA ILE A 284 -8.93 9.10 -14.10
C ILE A 284 -8.11 9.59 -12.90
N THR A 285 -7.94 8.74 -11.90
CA THR A 285 -7.06 9.02 -10.75
C THR A 285 -5.76 8.25 -10.88
N LEU A 286 -4.62 8.95 -10.86
CA LEU A 286 -3.29 8.35 -10.85
C LEU A 286 -2.84 8.05 -9.41
N ALA A 287 -2.07 6.99 -9.21
CA ALA A 287 -1.41 6.72 -7.93
C ALA A 287 0.06 6.34 -8.13
N GLY A 288 0.94 6.87 -7.26
CA GLY A 288 2.39 6.73 -7.35
C GLY A 288 3.08 6.43 -6.02
N ASP A 289 4.26 5.81 -6.10
CA ASP A 289 5.23 5.67 -5.01
C ASP A 289 6.66 5.54 -5.58
N GLY A 290 7.65 6.08 -4.87
CA GLY A 290 9.07 6.06 -5.23
C GLY A 290 9.90 5.33 -4.19
N THR A 291 10.49 4.18 -4.54
CA THR A 291 11.30 3.40 -3.59
C THR A 291 12.67 3.04 -4.13
N SER A 292 13.63 2.84 -3.23
CA SER A 292 14.95 2.35 -3.59
C SER A 292 15.03 0.82 -3.49
N HIS A 293 15.72 0.18 -4.44
CA HIS A 293 16.08 -1.24 -4.36
C HIS A 293 17.48 -1.47 -4.92
N LYS A 294 18.41 -1.98 -4.07
CA LYS A 294 19.83 -2.19 -4.41
C LYS A 294 20.51 -0.93 -4.97
N ASN A 295 20.19 0.23 -4.38
CA ASN A 295 20.70 1.56 -4.74
C ASN A 295 20.25 2.08 -6.13
N GLU A 296 19.31 1.41 -6.81
CA GLU A 296 18.56 1.98 -7.93
C GLU A 296 17.23 2.58 -7.41
N THR A 297 16.76 3.66 -8.04
CA THR A 297 15.39 4.17 -7.88
C THR A 297 14.42 3.36 -8.74
N TYR A 298 13.26 3.02 -8.18
CA TYR A 298 12.10 2.55 -8.91
C TYR A 298 10.86 3.35 -8.55
N GLU A 299 10.01 3.60 -9.53
CA GLU A 299 8.69 4.21 -9.38
C GLU A 299 7.61 3.16 -9.67
N SER A 300 6.57 3.11 -8.84
CA SER A 300 5.36 2.31 -9.06
C SER A 300 4.26 3.20 -9.59
N LYS A 301 3.54 2.76 -10.63
CA LYS A 301 2.50 3.55 -11.30
C LYS A 301 1.21 2.75 -11.44
N PHE A 302 0.12 3.32 -10.92
CA PHE A 302 -1.23 2.81 -11.05
C PHE A 302 -2.17 3.91 -11.58
N ALA A 303 -3.26 3.51 -12.21
CA ALA A 303 -4.36 4.41 -12.53
C ALA A 303 -5.71 3.73 -12.26
N THR A 304 -6.64 4.45 -11.65
CA THR A 304 -8.05 4.05 -11.58
C THR A 304 -8.82 4.78 -12.65
N ILE A 305 -9.47 4.04 -13.54
CA ILE A 305 -10.44 4.55 -14.49
C ILE A 305 -11.81 4.57 -13.81
N ILE A 306 -12.45 5.73 -13.76
CA ILE A 306 -13.85 5.92 -13.37
C ILE A 306 -14.66 6.02 -14.66
N SER A 307 -15.72 5.23 -14.78
CA SER A 307 -16.60 5.19 -15.96
C SER A 307 -18.06 5.03 -15.54
N ASP A 308 -18.94 5.81 -16.14
CA ASP A 308 -20.36 5.82 -15.78
C ASP A 308 -21.08 4.64 -16.47
N THR A 309 -21.89 3.90 -15.71
CA THR A 309 -22.68 2.77 -16.25
C THR A 309 -24.11 2.82 -15.72
N SER A 310 -25.02 2.07 -16.34
CA SER A 310 -26.40 1.93 -15.90
C SER A 310 -26.58 1.33 -14.49
N GLU A 311 -25.51 0.79 -13.91
CA GLU A 311 -25.46 0.24 -12.54
C GLU A 311 -24.67 1.15 -11.57
N GLY A 312 -24.24 2.34 -12.01
CA GLY A 312 -23.42 3.30 -11.26
C GLY A 312 -21.98 3.42 -11.77
N ASN A 313 -21.14 4.16 -11.05
CA ASN A 313 -19.75 4.45 -11.45
C ASN A 313 -18.86 3.21 -11.30
N LYS A 314 -18.53 2.58 -12.43
CA LYS A 314 -17.63 1.44 -12.52
C LYS A 314 -16.18 1.93 -12.41
N LYS A 315 -15.49 1.42 -11.40
CA LYS A 315 -14.10 1.75 -11.05
C LYS A 315 -13.20 0.59 -11.46
N LEU A 316 -12.21 0.85 -12.32
CA LEU A 316 -11.26 -0.16 -12.83
C LEU A 316 -9.82 0.25 -12.52
N GLN A 317 -9.14 -0.52 -11.69
CA GLN A 317 -7.74 -0.27 -11.32
C GLN A 317 -6.78 -1.00 -12.25
N PHE A 318 -5.79 -0.27 -12.76
CA PHE A 318 -4.73 -0.77 -13.63
C PHE A 318 -3.37 -0.53 -13.00
N PHE A 319 -2.54 -1.58 -12.95
CA PHE A 319 -1.11 -1.42 -12.77
C PHE A 319 -0.48 -1.06 -14.13
N LEU A 320 0.32 0.00 -14.16
CA LEU A 320 0.96 0.51 -15.36
C LEU A 320 2.43 0.06 -15.50
N GLY A 321 2.98 -0.54 -14.43
CA GLY A 321 4.34 -1.09 -14.38
C GLY A 321 5.24 -0.40 -13.34
N LEU A 322 6.43 -0.98 -13.13
CA LEU A 322 7.53 -0.30 -12.47
C LEU A 322 8.45 0.37 -13.49
N GLN A 323 8.80 1.64 -13.25
CA GLN A 323 9.84 2.36 -13.99
C GLN A 323 11.13 2.42 -13.16
N MET A 324 12.28 2.57 -13.82
CA MET A 324 13.52 3.01 -13.17
C MET A 324 13.75 4.48 -13.51
N ALA A 325 14.01 5.30 -12.49
CA ALA A 325 14.40 6.69 -12.67
C ALA A 325 15.88 6.89 -12.35
N THR A 326 16.47 7.96 -12.88
CA THR A 326 17.89 8.28 -12.63
C THR A 326 18.12 8.85 -11.22
N ASN A 327 17.07 9.39 -10.61
CA ASN A 327 17.05 10.04 -9.30
C ASN A 327 15.60 10.07 -8.76
N HIS A 328 15.33 10.74 -7.63
CA HIS A 328 13.99 10.84 -7.00
C HIS A 328 13.40 12.27 -7.04
N THR A 329 13.70 13.12 -8.05
CA THR A 329 13.07 14.45 -8.13
C THR A 329 11.70 14.40 -8.79
N SER A 330 10.81 15.30 -8.36
CA SER A 330 9.47 15.51 -8.89
C SER A 330 9.46 15.73 -10.40
N GLU A 331 10.45 16.43 -10.94
CA GLU A 331 10.63 16.63 -12.39
C GLU A 331 10.88 15.30 -13.11
N THR A 332 11.76 14.44 -12.57
CA THR A 332 12.07 13.14 -13.15
C THR A 332 10.86 12.20 -13.09
N GLN A 333 10.10 12.26 -11.99
CA GLN A 333 8.86 11.50 -11.81
C GLN A 333 7.77 11.97 -12.79
N ARG A 334 7.59 13.29 -12.97
CA ARG A 334 6.68 13.89 -13.97
C ARG A 334 7.02 13.39 -15.37
N ASP A 335 8.29 13.52 -15.77
CA ASP A 335 8.74 13.15 -17.11
C ASP A 335 8.58 11.64 -17.35
N GLY A 336 8.82 10.81 -16.33
CA GLY A 336 8.53 9.38 -16.38
C GLY A 336 7.03 9.06 -16.49
N TRP A 337 6.14 9.82 -15.85
CA TRP A 337 4.69 9.70 -16.04
C TRP A 337 4.28 10.04 -17.47
N ILE A 338 4.81 11.15 -18.02
CA ILE A 338 4.56 11.57 -19.40
C ILE A 338 5.05 10.50 -20.40
N GLU A 339 6.28 9.99 -20.24
CA GLU A 339 6.83 8.89 -21.06
C GLU A 339 5.93 7.63 -20.97
N THR A 340 5.46 7.29 -19.77
CA THR A 340 4.61 6.12 -19.54
C THR A 340 3.29 6.23 -20.30
N VAL A 341 2.60 7.38 -20.18
CA VAL A 341 1.33 7.62 -20.89
C VAL A 341 1.54 7.65 -22.40
N GLN A 342 2.51 8.42 -22.90
CA GLN A 342 2.83 8.51 -24.33
C GLN A 342 3.16 7.12 -24.92
N SER A 343 3.92 6.28 -24.21
CA SER A 343 4.23 4.90 -24.63
C SER A 343 3.00 4.00 -24.71
N MET A 344 1.94 4.25 -23.94
CA MET A 344 0.69 3.50 -24.02
C MET A 344 -0.26 4.06 -25.09
N TRP A 345 -0.37 5.39 -25.20
CA TRP A 345 -1.18 6.04 -26.25
C TRP A 345 -0.68 5.71 -27.65
N HIS A 346 0.64 5.82 -27.89
CA HIS A 346 1.25 5.44 -29.17
C HIS A 346 1.03 3.97 -29.52
N LEU A 347 1.04 3.08 -28.53
CA LEU A 347 0.72 1.67 -28.74
C LEU A 347 -0.77 1.45 -29.09
N GLY A 348 -1.68 2.25 -28.53
CA GLY A 348 -3.10 2.28 -28.89
C GLY A 348 -3.35 2.81 -30.30
N TYR A 349 -2.62 3.85 -30.71
CA TYR A 349 -2.65 4.40 -32.07
C TYR A 349 -2.09 3.40 -33.10
N GLU A 350 -0.90 2.83 -32.88
CA GLU A 350 -0.35 1.78 -33.75
C GLU A 350 -1.26 0.53 -33.86
N ALA A 351 -2.07 0.26 -32.83
CA ALA A 351 -3.05 -0.83 -32.81
C ALA A 351 -4.37 -0.51 -33.53
N GLY A 352 -4.61 0.75 -33.92
CA GLY A 352 -5.88 1.21 -34.46
C GLY A 352 -7.01 1.29 -33.42
N LEU A 353 -6.68 1.44 -32.13
CA LEU A 353 -7.66 1.75 -31.08
C LEU A 353 -7.92 3.26 -30.94
N LEU A 354 -6.96 4.09 -31.33
CA LEU A 354 -7.02 5.55 -31.28
C LEU A 354 -6.90 6.14 -32.69
N ASP A 355 -7.62 7.22 -32.94
CA ASP A 355 -7.69 7.89 -34.24
C ASP A 355 -6.52 8.88 -34.45
N ALA A 356 -5.85 9.27 -33.35
CA ALA A 356 -4.68 10.14 -33.33
C ALA A 356 -3.65 9.69 -32.27
N ASP A 357 -2.39 10.06 -32.45
CA ASP A 357 -1.28 9.79 -31.53
C ASP A 357 -1.12 10.93 -30.49
N ASP A 358 -2.21 11.34 -29.85
CA ASP A 358 -2.24 12.51 -28.95
C ASP A 358 -2.50 12.13 -27.48
N ALA A 359 -1.41 11.98 -26.73
CA ALA A 359 -1.46 11.68 -25.30
C ALA A 359 -2.07 12.80 -24.43
N ARG A 360 -2.31 14.01 -24.95
CA ARG A 360 -2.95 15.11 -24.19
C ARG A 360 -4.41 14.80 -23.87
N GLU A 361 -5.07 13.99 -24.71
CA GLU A 361 -6.44 13.50 -24.46
C GLU A 361 -6.54 12.75 -23.12
N PHE A 362 -5.53 11.97 -22.75
CA PHE A 362 -5.47 11.30 -21.45
C PHE A 362 -5.42 12.29 -20.29
N TRP A 363 -4.55 13.29 -20.36
CA TRP A 363 -4.34 14.26 -19.27
C TRP A 363 -5.57 15.14 -19.04
N ASN A 364 -6.36 15.40 -20.09
CA ASN A 364 -7.64 16.08 -19.95
C ASN A 364 -8.66 15.26 -19.13
N LEU A 365 -8.61 13.92 -19.20
CA LEU A 365 -9.44 12.99 -18.40
C LEU A 365 -8.91 12.75 -16.98
N VAL A 366 -7.67 13.18 -16.65
CA VAL A 366 -7.12 13.02 -15.30
C VAL A 366 -7.80 14.01 -14.34
N THR A 367 -8.29 13.47 -13.23
CA THR A 367 -9.14 14.15 -12.23
C THR A 367 -8.59 14.05 -10.80
N GLY A 368 -7.64 13.15 -10.55
CA GLY A 368 -7.02 13.02 -9.23
C GLY A 368 -5.61 12.43 -9.20
N PHE A 369 -4.89 12.68 -8.10
CA PHE A 369 -3.57 12.12 -7.82
C PHE A 369 -3.47 11.66 -6.36
N HIS A 370 -2.98 10.43 -6.15
CA HIS A 370 -2.81 9.82 -4.83
C HIS A 370 -1.34 9.42 -4.58
N SER A 371 -0.80 9.79 -3.42
CA SER A 371 0.62 9.59 -3.08
C SER A 371 0.84 9.41 -1.56
N ASP A 372 2.10 9.34 -1.13
CA ASP A 372 2.42 9.70 0.26
C ASP A 372 2.37 11.24 0.47
N HIS A 373 2.73 11.70 1.67
CA HIS A 373 2.76 13.13 2.02
C HIS A 373 4.16 13.78 1.90
N ALA A 374 5.10 13.20 1.15
CA ALA A 374 6.44 13.80 0.99
C ALA A 374 6.39 15.09 0.14
N GLU A 375 7.28 16.04 0.42
CA GLU A 375 7.27 17.34 -0.26
C GLU A 375 7.65 17.27 -1.74
N ASP A 376 8.42 16.24 -2.15
CA ASP A 376 8.65 15.92 -3.56
C ASP A 376 7.38 15.36 -4.24
N GLN A 377 6.50 14.64 -3.52
CA GLN A 377 5.21 14.20 -4.05
C GLN A 377 4.19 15.34 -4.12
N LYS A 378 4.14 16.23 -3.11
CA LYS A 378 3.36 17.48 -3.19
C LYS A 378 3.82 18.38 -4.34
N LYS A 379 5.13 18.43 -4.62
CA LYS A 379 5.69 19.14 -5.77
C LYS A 379 5.37 18.42 -7.10
N LEU A 380 5.38 17.08 -7.13
CA LEU A 380 4.96 16.31 -8.30
C LEU A 380 3.50 16.58 -8.65
N PHE A 381 2.60 16.62 -7.65
CA PHE A 381 1.20 16.99 -7.85
C PHE A 381 1.06 18.34 -8.57
N ARG A 382 1.71 19.40 -8.07
CA ARG A 382 1.69 20.73 -8.72
C ARG A 382 2.24 20.69 -10.16
N LEU A 383 3.35 19.99 -10.38
CA LEU A 383 3.94 19.82 -11.71
C LEU A 383 3.07 19.02 -12.69
N LEU A 384 2.18 18.15 -12.19
CA LEU A 384 1.19 17.42 -12.99
C LEU A 384 -0.08 18.26 -13.20
N GLU A 385 -0.45 19.13 -12.26
CA GLU A 385 -1.54 20.11 -12.39
C GLU A 385 -1.22 21.12 -13.50
N GLU A 386 -0.04 21.74 -13.43
CA GLU A 386 0.51 22.65 -14.46
C GLU A 386 0.49 21.98 -15.85
N TYR A 387 0.88 20.72 -15.92
CA TYR A 387 0.91 19.96 -17.18
C TYR A 387 -0.47 19.55 -17.69
N LYS A 388 -1.43 19.20 -16.81
CA LYS A 388 -2.84 18.96 -17.19
C LYS A 388 -3.44 20.23 -17.79
N VAL A 389 -3.31 21.37 -17.10
CA VAL A 389 -3.82 22.65 -17.60
C VAL A 389 -3.18 22.99 -18.95
N GLN A 390 -1.86 22.84 -19.08
CA GLN A 390 -1.17 23.03 -20.36
C GLN A 390 -1.76 22.15 -21.48
N CYS A 391 -1.96 20.84 -21.22
CA CYS A 391 -2.54 19.91 -22.20
C CYS A 391 -3.94 20.32 -22.64
N GLU A 392 -4.78 20.81 -21.71
CA GLU A 392 -6.15 21.23 -21.99
C GLU A 392 -6.17 22.48 -22.87
N ARG A 393 -5.42 23.53 -22.49
CA ARG A 393 -5.37 24.79 -23.24
C ARG A 393 -4.76 24.60 -24.61
N ASP A 394 -3.71 23.78 -24.76
CA ASP A 394 -3.11 23.48 -26.06
C ASP A 394 -4.12 22.79 -26.99
N VAL A 395 -4.85 21.77 -26.50
CA VAL A 395 -5.90 21.08 -27.27
C VAL A 395 -7.11 21.99 -27.57
N ARG A 396 -7.48 22.88 -26.65
CA ARG A 396 -8.55 23.87 -26.83
C ARG A 396 -8.20 24.95 -27.85
N GLY A 397 -6.94 25.40 -27.85
CA GLY A 397 -6.37 26.28 -28.86
C GLY A 397 -6.42 25.65 -30.26
N GLU A 398 -5.95 24.41 -30.40
CA GLU A 398 -6.03 23.68 -31.68
C GLU A 398 -7.47 23.49 -32.18
N LYS A 399 -8.42 23.15 -31.28
CA LYS A 399 -9.84 23.08 -31.64
C LYS A 399 -10.37 24.44 -32.14
N THR A 400 -9.96 25.53 -31.50
CA THR A 400 -10.32 26.90 -31.92
C THR A 400 -9.77 27.22 -33.32
N ILE A 401 -8.49 26.92 -33.58
CA ILE A 401 -7.85 27.10 -34.90
C ILE A 401 -8.57 26.31 -36.00
N ARG A 402 -8.98 25.06 -35.72
CA ARG A 402 -9.77 24.22 -36.67
C ARG A 402 -11.15 24.82 -37.01
N THR A 403 -11.64 25.80 -36.26
CA THR A 403 -12.91 26.51 -36.53
C THR A 403 -12.73 27.93 -37.10
N MET A 404 -11.50 28.40 -37.29
CA MET A 404 -11.22 29.71 -37.87
C MET A 404 -11.56 29.76 -39.36
N SER A 405 -12.06 30.92 -39.81
CA SER A 405 -12.11 31.25 -41.24
C SER A 405 -10.70 31.47 -41.80
N THR A 406 -10.52 31.33 -43.12
CA THR A 406 -9.22 31.49 -43.79
C THR A 406 -8.51 32.79 -43.42
N VAL A 407 -9.24 33.91 -43.38
CA VAL A 407 -8.70 35.24 -43.05
C VAL A 407 -8.21 35.31 -41.59
N GLN A 408 -8.90 34.64 -40.66
CA GLN A 408 -8.46 34.55 -39.27
C GLN A 408 -7.22 33.66 -39.13
N LEU A 409 -7.15 32.56 -39.88
CA LEU A 409 -6.00 31.66 -39.90
C LEU A 409 -4.75 32.34 -40.52
N GLU A 410 -4.91 33.09 -41.61
CA GLU A 410 -3.84 33.91 -42.21
C GLU A 410 -3.33 34.98 -41.22
N SER A 411 -4.23 35.67 -40.53
CA SER A 411 -3.90 36.64 -39.49
C SER A 411 -3.16 35.99 -38.31
N PHE A 412 -3.56 34.78 -37.90
CA PHE A 412 -2.90 34.01 -36.86
C PHE A 412 -1.48 33.57 -37.29
N LEU A 413 -1.31 33.02 -38.48
CA LEU A 413 -0.01 32.63 -39.04
C LEU A 413 0.95 33.82 -39.17
N PHE A 414 0.43 35.00 -39.54
CA PHE A 414 1.20 36.24 -39.52
C PHE A 414 1.63 36.63 -38.09
N LYS A 415 0.71 36.57 -37.10
CA LYS A 415 1.02 36.82 -35.68
C LYS A 415 2.10 35.87 -35.14
N VAL A 416 2.04 34.59 -35.49
CA VAL A 416 3.06 33.57 -35.13
C VAL A 416 4.43 33.93 -35.70
N THR A 417 4.49 34.25 -37.00
CA THR A 417 5.74 34.62 -37.67
C THR A 417 6.32 35.91 -37.07
N HIS A 418 5.47 36.89 -36.78
CA HIS A 418 5.86 38.17 -36.18
C HIS A 418 6.37 38.02 -34.74
N GLU A 419 5.72 37.21 -33.89
CA GLU A 419 6.24 36.91 -32.54
C GLU A 419 7.59 36.17 -32.60
N ALA A 420 7.78 35.23 -33.53
CA ALA A 420 9.05 34.50 -33.70
C ALA A 420 10.21 35.41 -34.12
N VAL A 421 9.97 36.32 -35.07
CA VAL A 421 10.94 37.36 -35.49
C VAL A 421 11.22 38.33 -34.34
N ARG A 422 10.21 38.74 -33.58
CA ARG A 422 10.36 39.62 -32.41
C ARG A 422 11.19 38.96 -31.30
N ALA A 423 10.92 37.69 -31.00
CA ALA A 423 11.65 36.92 -29.99
C ALA A 423 13.14 36.74 -30.35
N ALA A 424 13.46 36.65 -31.64
CA ALA A 424 14.84 36.62 -32.15
C ALA A 424 15.56 37.99 -32.10
N GLY A 425 14.93 39.06 -31.59
CA GLY A 425 15.51 40.41 -31.55
C GLY A 425 15.17 41.27 -32.77
N GLY A 426 14.13 40.92 -33.53
CA GLY A 426 13.76 41.58 -34.79
C GLY A 426 14.49 40.99 -36.00
N VAL A 427 14.24 41.56 -37.18
CA VAL A 427 14.65 40.98 -38.48
C VAL A 427 16.14 40.64 -38.55
N GLY A 428 17.03 41.54 -38.12
CA GLY A 428 18.49 41.28 -38.16
C GLY A 428 18.96 40.16 -37.22
N GLY A 429 18.28 39.95 -36.09
CA GLY A 429 18.55 38.82 -35.20
C GLY A 429 17.92 37.52 -35.70
N TRP A 430 16.71 37.62 -36.27
CA TRP A 430 16.05 36.52 -36.97
C TRP A 430 16.89 35.99 -38.13
N ASP A 431 17.38 36.86 -39.02
CA ASP A 431 18.12 36.44 -40.21
C ASP A 431 19.44 35.73 -39.86
N ALA A 432 20.06 36.10 -38.75
CA ALA A 432 21.26 35.45 -38.20
C ALA A 432 21.03 34.04 -37.62
N LEU A 433 19.77 33.65 -37.32
CA LEU A 433 19.45 32.28 -36.88
C LEU A 433 19.61 31.26 -38.02
N SER A 434 20.06 30.06 -37.69
CA SER A 434 20.06 28.93 -38.63
C SER A 434 18.64 28.45 -38.93
N GLU A 435 18.48 27.70 -40.02
CA GLU A 435 17.21 27.06 -40.40
C GLU A 435 16.61 26.16 -39.30
N GLY A 436 17.43 25.59 -38.42
CA GLY A 436 16.96 24.79 -37.28
C GLY A 436 16.39 25.68 -36.17
N GLU A 437 17.08 26.77 -35.85
CA GLU A 437 16.68 27.73 -34.81
C GLU A 437 15.46 28.56 -35.24
N LYS A 438 15.36 28.94 -36.52
CA LYS A 438 14.17 29.58 -37.11
C LYS A 438 12.94 28.69 -36.94
N LYS A 439 13.05 27.40 -37.25
CA LYS A 439 11.95 26.43 -37.07
C LYS A 439 11.59 26.21 -35.60
N ALA A 440 12.58 26.10 -34.72
CA ALA A 440 12.33 26.00 -33.28
C ALA A 440 11.66 27.25 -32.69
N SER A 441 12.03 28.44 -33.17
CA SER A 441 11.42 29.72 -32.76
C SER A 441 9.97 29.85 -33.25
N VAL A 442 9.69 29.52 -34.52
CA VAL A 442 8.30 29.46 -35.04
C VAL A 442 7.46 28.44 -34.29
N GLU A 443 7.98 27.24 -34.02
CA GLU A 443 7.27 26.21 -33.26
C GLU A 443 6.96 26.65 -31.83
N ALA A 444 7.92 27.27 -31.13
CA ALA A 444 7.71 27.83 -29.79
C ALA A 444 6.68 28.98 -29.79
N SER A 445 6.71 29.87 -30.80
CA SER A 445 5.72 30.93 -30.98
C SER A 445 4.34 30.39 -31.34
N TRP A 446 4.26 29.34 -32.15
CA TRP A 446 3.03 28.63 -32.49
C TRP A 446 2.41 28.01 -31.24
N GLN A 447 3.15 27.17 -30.51
CA GLN A 447 2.66 26.52 -29.28
C GLN A 447 2.18 27.54 -28.22
N ARG A 448 2.88 28.68 -28.09
CA ARG A 448 2.45 29.76 -27.20
C ARG A 448 1.14 30.39 -27.66
N LEU A 449 1.03 30.78 -28.93
CA LEU A 449 -0.17 31.45 -29.44
C LEU A 449 -1.38 30.51 -29.57
N VAL A 450 -1.16 29.21 -29.75
CA VAL A 450 -2.18 28.15 -29.59
C VAL A 450 -2.71 28.18 -28.16
N ARG A 451 -1.83 28.22 -27.15
CA ARG A 451 -2.23 28.28 -25.74
C ARG A 451 -2.97 29.58 -25.39
N ASP A 452 -2.48 30.73 -25.88
CA ASP A 452 -3.15 32.02 -25.71
C ASP A 452 -4.61 31.96 -26.23
N LEU A 453 -4.85 31.33 -27.39
CA LEU A 453 -6.21 31.07 -27.90
C LEU A 453 -7.01 30.07 -27.03
N GLY A 454 -6.34 29.07 -26.46
CA GLY A 454 -6.91 28.13 -25.51
C GLY A 454 -7.41 28.81 -24.24
N ASP A 455 -6.60 29.69 -23.65
CA ASP A 455 -6.97 30.49 -22.47
C ASP A 455 -8.02 31.55 -22.81
N GLU A 456 -7.96 32.18 -23.98
CA GLU A 456 -9.05 33.04 -24.49
C GLU A 456 -10.37 32.26 -24.66
N ALA A 457 -10.33 30.99 -25.03
CA ALA A 457 -11.52 30.15 -25.20
C ALA A 457 -12.03 29.58 -23.87
N PHE A 458 -11.14 29.30 -22.92
CA PHE A 458 -11.47 28.86 -21.56
C PHE A 458 -12.07 30.00 -20.73
N SER A 459 -11.55 31.22 -20.87
CA SER A 459 -12.04 32.42 -20.15
C SER A 459 -13.50 32.75 -20.44
N LYS A 460 -14.04 32.28 -21.59
CA LYS A 460 -15.41 32.51 -22.06
C LYS A 460 -16.44 31.51 -21.50
N LEU A 461 -16.00 30.49 -20.76
CA LEU A 461 -16.86 29.48 -20.14
C LEU A 461 -17.53 30.00 -18.86
N SER A 462 -18.54 29.28 -18.34
CA SER A 462 -19.05 29.48 -16.98
C SER A 462 -18.02 29.05 -15.92
N ASP A 463 -18.14 29.52 -14.68
CA ASP A 463 -17.16 29.16 -13.64
C ASP A 463 -17.33 27.71 -13.16
N GLU A 464 -18.53 27.15 -13.30
CA GLU A 464 -18.81 25.72 -13.14
C GLU A 464 -18.07 24.87 -14.18
N GLU A 465 -18.16 25.24 -15.47
CA GLU A 465 -17.39 24.57 -16.54
C GLU A 465 -15.88 24.64 -16.30
N LYS A 466 -15.37 25.82 -15.91
CA LYS A 466 -13.94 26.00 -15.56
C LYS A 466 -13.52 25.08 -14.41
N SER A 467 -14.33 25.02 -13.34
CA SER A 467 -14.08 24.14 -12.19
C SER A 467 -14.08 22.65 -12.57
N ASP A 468 -14.88 22.25 -13.56
CA ASP A 468 -15.01 20.86 -13.99
C ASP A 468 -13.90 20.40 -14.94
N ILE A 469 -13.36 21.32 -15.73
CA ILE A 469 -12.25 21.09 -16.67
C ILE A 469 -10.91 21.02 -15.94
N ASP A 470 -10.65 22.02 -15.08
CA ASP A 470 -9.41 22.13 -14.30
C ASP A 470 -9.45 21.27 -13.01
N LEU A 471 -10.50 20.45 -12.83
CA LEU A 471 -10.65 19.51 -11.72
C LEU A 471 -9.42 18.58 -11.60
N PHE A 472 -8.64 18.77 -10.54
CA PHE A 472 -7.55 17.88 -10.18
C PHE A 472 -7.37 17.86 -8.66
N LEU A 473 -7.84 16.79 -8.01
CA LEU A 473 -7.83 16.65 -6.55
C LEU A 473 -6.66 15.79 -6.07
N TRP A 474 -6.11 16.13 -4.90
CA TRP A 474 -5.06 15.37 -4.23
C TRP A 474 -5.52 14.89 -2.86
N ALA A 475 -5.05 13.72 -2.47
CA ALA A 475 -5.02 13.30 -1.07
C ALA A 475 -3.77 12.46 -0.80
N GLY A 476 -3.23 12.57 0.41
CA GLY A 476 -2.14 11.72 0.86
C GLY A 476 -2.63 10.46 1.59
N CYS A 477 -1.88 9.38 1.45
CA CYS A 477 -2.14 8.08 2.07
C CYS A 477 -2.41 8.16 3.58
N CYS A 478 -3.60 7.75 4.04
CA CYS A 478 -4.00 7.81 5.46
C CYS A 478 -3.06 7.05 6.42
N MET A 479 -2.36 6.02 5.92
CA MET A 479 -1.32 5.30 6.67
C MET A 479 -0.14 6.19 7.06
N HIS A 480 0.23 7.13 6.17
CA HIS A 480 1.33 8.06 6.39
C HIS A 480 0.93 9.20 7.34
N LYS A 481 -0.35 9.59 7.37
CA LYS A 481 -0.91 10.51 8.38
C LYS A 481 -0.66 9.98 9.79
N GLU A 482 -1.13 8.76 10.07
CA GLU A 482 -1.01 8.09 11.38
C GLU A 482 0.46 7.91 11.79
N MET A 483 1.30 7.37 10.89
CA MET A 483 2.70 7.13 11.19
C MET A 483 3.47 8.44 11.44
N ASN A 484 3.10 9.53 10.77
CA ASN A 484 3.73 10.82 11.02
C ASN A 484 3.22 11.46 12.30
N ALA A 485 1.93 11.37 12.63
CA ALA A 485 1.39 11.80 13.92
C ALA A 485 2.04 11.06 15.09
N PHE A 486 2.26 9.74 14.95
CA PHE A 486 3.04 8.94 15.91
C PHE A 486 4.47 9.48 16.10
N LYS A 487 5.18 9.84 15.02
CA LYS A 487 6.51 10.49 15.11
C LYS A 487 6.43 11.86 15.81
N GLY A 488 5.35 12.61 15.58
CA GLY A 488 5.04 13.86 16.28
C GLY A 488 4.95 13.66 17.79
N GLY A 489 4.16 12.68 18.25
CA GLY A 489 4.07 12.35 19.67
C GLY A 489 5.39 11.88 20.28
N VAL A 490 6.18 11.07 19.57
CA VAL A 490 7.53 10.67 20.00
C VAL A 490 8.47 11.87 20.13
N HIS A 491 8.37 12.87 19.25
CA HIS A 491 9.10 14.13 19.40
C HIS A 491 8.63 14.91 20.64
N GLY A 492 7.31 14.93 20.92
CA GLY A 492 6.74 15.53 22.13
C GLY A 492 7.32 14.96 23.42
N MET A 493 7.45 13.63 23.51
CA MET A 493 8.08 12.97 24.65
C MET A 493 9.56 13.35 24.82
N ALA A 494 10.32 13.44 23.71
CA ALA A 494 11.72 13.84 23.75
C ALA A 494 11.91 15.30 24.22
N GLU A 495 11.00 16.19 23.81
CA GLU A 495 10.97 17.59 24.22
C GLU A 495 10.53 17.76 25.68
N PHE A 496 9.55 16.99 26.15
CA PHE A 496 9.15 16.95 27.57
C PHE A 496 10.33 16.64 28.50
N TRP A 497 11.07 15.54 28.25
CA TRP A 497 12.25 15.20 29.05
C TRP A 497 13.29 16.32 29.07
N ARG A 498 13.48 17.01 27.92
CA ARG A 498 14.38 18.16 27.80
C ARG A 498 13.92 19.36 28.61
N GLN A 499 12.62 19.64 28.68
CA GLN A 499 12.05 20.76 29.45
C GLN A 499 12.09 20.50 30.96
N CYS A 500 11.82 19.27 31.40
CA CYS A 500 11.85 18.91 32.82
C CYS A 500 13.27 18.78 33.41
N ASN A 501 14.33 18.90 32.61
CA ASN A 501 15.72 18.59 32.97
C ASN A 501 15.94 17.16 33.50
N LEU A 502 15.00 16.25 33.23
CA LEU A 502 15.10 14.84 33.62
C LEU A 502 15.98 14.12 32.60
N GLN A 503 17.27 14.02 32.92
CA GLN A 503 18.27 13.53 31.98
C GLN A 503 18.04 12.04 31.66
N ARG A 504 17.66 11.79 30.41
CA ARG A 504 17.37 10.46 29.85
C ARG A 504 18.68 9.74 29.50
N ASP A 505 19.00 8.67 30.23
CA ASP A 505 20.18 7.86 29.93
C ASP A 505 20.06 7.23 28.53
N SER A 506 21.08 7.44 27.68
CA SER A 506 21.08 6.84 26.35
C SER A 506 21.38 5.35 26.46
N ILE A 507 20.36 4.54 26.13
CA ILE A 507 20.42 3.08 25.95
C ILE A 507 21.65 2.61 25.14
N THR A 508 22.21 3.47 24.29
CA THR A 508 23.36 3.19 23.42
C THR A 508 24.70 3.79 23.87
N ALA A 509 24.77 4.53 24.99
CA ALA A 509 26.00 5.20 25.43
C ALA A 509 27.15 4.25 25.82
N THR A 510 26.84 2.98 26.14
CA THR A 510 27.73 2.07 26.87
C THR A 510 29.06 1.77 26.16
N THR A 511 29.12 1.80 24.82
CA THR A 511 30.40 1.75 24.08
C THR A 511 30.32 2.41 22.69
N GLN A 512 30.77 3.68 22.55
CA GLN A 512 31.45 4.21 21.34
C GLN A 512 32.43 5.39 21.65
N PRO A 513 33.54 5.18 22.41
CA PRO A 513 34.55 6.24 22.62
C PRO A 513 35.25 6.73 21.34
N HIS A 514 35.05 6.04 20.21
CA HIS A 514 35.79 6.25 18.96
C HIS A 514 35.20 7.37 18.10
N TYR A 515 33.88 7.59 18.14
CA TYR A 515 33.17 8.55 17.27
C TYR A 515 33.17 9.99 17.79
N ILE A 516 33.37 10.19 19.10
CA ILE A 516 33.34 11.51 19.78
C ILE A 516 34.48 12.45 19.29
N LYS A 517 35.43 11.95 18.49
CA LYS A 517 36.61 12.69 18.01
C LYS A 517 36.34 13.72 16.88
N ALA A 518 35.14 13.78 16.29
CA ALA A 518 34.89 14.64 15.11
C ALA A 518 33.46 15.24 15.01
N VAL A 519 33.02 15.91 16.08
CA VAL A 519 31.75 16.68 16.13
C VAL A 519 31.64 17.67 14.98
N GLY A 520 30.46 17.81 14.36
CA GLY A 520 30.25 18.67 13.19
C GLY A 520 30.68 18.06 11.86
N THR A 521 30.95 16.75 11.83
CA THR A 521 30.99 15.98 10.59
C THR A 521 29.66 15.27 10.37
N ALA A 522 29.31 15.01 9.10
CA ALA A 522 28.21 14.12 8.74
C ALA A 522 28.42 12.66 9.20
N ALA A 523 29.51 12.32 9.90
CA ALA A 523 29.68 11.06 10.62
C ALA A 523 29.31 11.20 12.11
N SER A 524 29.50 12.37 12.72
CA SER A 524 29.03 12.69 14.08
C SER A 524 27.53 12.95 14.11
N GLU A 525 26.98 13.70 13.16
CA GLU A 525 25.54 13.93 13.02
C GLU A 525 24.79 12.58 12.94
N ARG A 526 25.25 11.68 12.06
CA ARG A 526 24.74 10.30 11.98
C ARG A 526 25.06 9.43 13.20
N ALA A 527 26.05 9.76 14.02
CA ALA A 527 26.31 9.05 15.28
C ALA A 527 25.37 9.54 16.39
N GLU A 528 25.08 10.85 16.43
CA GLU A 528 24.11 11.50 17.30
C GLU A 528 22.70 10.95 16.99
N ASP A 529 22.26 10.98 15.72
CA ASP A 529 21.04 10.30 15.23
C ASP A 529 20.97 8.83 15.66
N VAL A 530 22.07 8.08 15.56
CA VAL A 530 22.16 6.65 15.89
C VAL A 530 22.34 6.39 17.40
N SER A 531 22.57 7.41 18.22
CA SER A 531 22.66 7.32 19.69
C SER A 531 21.39 7.74 20.44
N THR A 532 20.34 8.07 19.69
CA THR A 532 18.96 8.25 20.20
C THR A 532 18.49 7.04 21.01
N GLY A 533 18.02 7.28 22.24
CA GLY A 533 17.53 6.27 23.19
C GLY A 533 16.00 6.11 23.26
N GLY A 534 15.52 5.48 24.34
CA GLY A 534 14.10 5.31 24.68
C GLY A 534 13.33 4.26 23.86
N ALA A 535 12.00 4.30 23.94
CA ALA A 535 11.12 3.18 23.58
C ALA A 535 11.23 2.77 22.10
N VAL A 536 11.19 3.74 21.17
CA VAL A 536 11.34 3.45 19.73
C VAL A 536 12.71 2.82 19.43
N LYS A 537 13.77 3.28 20.11
CA LYS A 537 15.10 2.67 19.99
C LYS A 537 15.12 1.26 20.55
N LEU A 538 14.56 1.07 21.74
CA LEU A 538 14.50 -0.23 22.40
C LEU A 538 13.76 -1.23 21.54
N VAL A 539 12.58 -0.88 20.99
CA VAL A 539 11.84 -1.77 20.09
C VAL A 539 12.61 -2.08 18.81
N SER A 540 13.36 -1.12 18.25
CA SER A 540 14.27 -1.37 17.12
C SER A 540 15.40 -2.36 17.46
N LEU A 541 15.99 -2.24 18.65
CA LEU A 541 16.98 -3.20 19.16
C LEU A 541 16.35 -4.56 19.49
N CYS A 542 15.13 -4.59 20.05
CA CYS A 542 14.35 -5.80 20.31
C CYS A 542 14.03 -6.53 19.01
N GLY A 543 13.63 -5.84 17.94
CA GLY A 543 13.46 -6.49 16.64
C GLY A 543 14.78 -6.96 16.04
N ALA A 544 15.89 -6.23 16.24
CA ALA A 544 17.21 -6.70 15.84
C ALA A 544 17.67 -7.95 16.62
N VAL A 545 17.30 -8.12 17.89
CA VAL A 545 17.63 -9.32 18.69
C VAL A 545 16.61 -10.44 18.44
N PHE A 546 15.31 -10.18 18.58
CA PHE A 546 14.23 -11.18 18.61
C PHE A 546 13.58 -11.47 17.24
N ARG A 547 13.77 -10.63 16.21
CA ARG A 547 13.20 -10.81 14.86
C ARG A 547 14.15 -10.36 13.75
N HIS A 548 15.43 -10.74 13.90
CA HIS A 548 16.53 -10.28 13.05
C HIS A 548 16.30 -10.53 11.55
N LYS A 549 16.64 -9.53 10.70
CA LYS A 549 16.36 -9.55 9.24
C LYS A 549 17.11 -10.66 8.47
N ASP A 550 18.32 -11.02 8.89
CA ASP A 550 18.98 -12.28 8.48
C ASP A 550 18.48 -13.44 9.36
N ARG A 551 17.84 -14.44 8.73
CA ARG A 551 17.29 -15.65 9.37
C ARG A 551 18.33 -16.55 10.03
N LYS A 552 19.64 -16.29 9.86
CA LYS A 552 20.72 -17.03 10.54
C LYS A 552 21.22 -16.38 11.84
N ARG A 553 20.63 -15.26 12.27
CA ARG A 553 21.09 -14.46 13.42
C ARG A 553 19.92 -14.10 14.34
N GLY A 554 20.24 -13.57 15.51
CA GLY A 554 19.27 -13.21 16.54
C GLY A 554 18.87 -14.40 17.41
N GLN A 555 17.90 -14.15 18.29
CA GLN A 555 17.39 -15.03 19.34
C GLN A 555 15.94 -15.47 19.05
N GLN A 556 15.44 -15.29 17.82
CA GLN A 556 14.04 -15.49 17.44
C GLN A 556 13.46 -16.83 17.92
N ASP A 557 14.08 -17.94 17.55
CA ASP A 557 13.53 -19.25 17.86
C ASP A 557 13.83 -19.66 19.31
N SER A 558 14.96 -19.20 19.87
CA SER A 558 15.26 -19.30 21.32
C SER A 558 14.16 -18.66 22.18
N LEU A 559 13.70 -17.46 21.80
CA LEU A 559 12.62 -16.73 22.48
C LEU A 559 11.28 -17.46 22.35
N ARG A 560 10.98 -18.01 21.16
CA ARG A 560 9.77 -18.82 20.94
C ARG A 560 9.74 -20.05 21.85
N PHE A 561 10.85 -20.78 21.96
CA PHE A 561 10.94 -21.96 22.82
C PHE A 561 10.87 -21.59 24.31
N PHE A 562 11.37 -20.41 24.70
CA PHE A 562 11.24 -19.89 26.06
C PHE A 562 9.78 -19.55 26.40
N PHE A 563 9.05 -18.84 25.53
CA PHE A 563 7.62 -18.58 25.74
C PHE A 563 6.78 -19.86 25.71
N ASP A 564 7.07 -20.82 24.83
CA ASP A 564 6.37 -22.12 24.80
C ASP A 564 6.55 -22.91 26.10
N LEU A 565 7.71 -22.78 26.76
CA LEU A 565 8.02 -23.38 28.06
C LEU A 565 7.35 -22.66 29.24
N GLU A 566 7.37 -21.33 29.25
CA GLU A 566 6.90 -20.49 30.37
C GLU A 566 5.38 -20.23 30.34
N LEU A 567 4.77 -20.13 29.14
CA LEU A 567 3.36 -19.81 28.94
C LEU A 567 2.54 -20.97 28.35
N GLY A 568 3.19 -22.00 27.81
CA GLY A 568 2.52 -23.08 27.08
C GLY A 568 2.07 -22.72 25.66
N PHE A 569 2.51 -21.56 25.13
CA PHE A 569 2.27 -21.14 23.76
C PHE A 569 3.37 -20.19 23.23
N VAL A 570 3.55 -20.19 21.91
CA VAL A 570 4.58 -19.39 21.23
C VAL A 570 4.11 -17.96 20.96
N ILE A 571 4.82 -16.98 21.52
CA ILE A 571 4.73 -15.56 21.13
C ILE A 571 5.81 -15.24 20.09
N CYS A 572 5.48 -14.43 19.09
CA CYS A 572 6.43 -13.87 18.14
C CYS A 572 6.57 -12.37 18.38
N PHE A 573 7.79 -11.86 18.53
CA PHE A 573 8.00 -10.41 18.62
C PHE A 573 7.52 -9.71 17.32
N PRO A 574 6.92 -8.51 17.40
CA PRO A 574 6.53 -7.68 16.25
C PRO A 574 7.69 -7.36 15.30
N ASP A 575 7.36 -6.91 14.09
CA ASP A 575 8.39 -6.33 13.23
C ASP A 575 8.88 -5.00 13.83
N SER A 576 10.13 -4.59 13.58
CA SER A 576 10.65 -3.30 14.06
C SER A 576 11.15 -2.45 12.88
N ASN A 577 10.41 -2.51 11.78
CA ASN A 577 10.83 -2.02 10.49
C ASN A 577 10.08 -0.74 10.13
N ASN A 578 10.81 0.36 9.94
CA ASN A 578 10.25 1.70 9.67
C ASN A 578 9.35 1.79 8.43
N THR A 579 9.33 0.76 7.57
CA THR A 579 8.38 0.60 6.45
C THR A 579 7.24 -0.39 6.76
N ARG A 580 6.84 -0.48 8.03
CA ARG A 580 5.60 -1.07 8.51
C ARG A 580 4.99 -0.13 9.55
N PHE A 581 3.85 0.45 9.19
CA PHE A 581 2.99 1.25 10.07
C PHE A 581 2.76 0.54 11.41
N GLN A 582 2.68 1.31 12.49
CA GLN A 582 2.44 0.86 13.87
C GLN A 582 3.38 -0.19 14.47
N SER A 583 4.34 -0.74 13.72
CA SER A 583 5.17 -1.87 14.15
C SER A 583 6.01 -1.60 15.42
N HIS A 584 6.42 -0.34 15.63
CA HIS A 584 7.07 0.07 16.88
C HIS A 584 6.10 0.17 18.08
N ALA A 585 4.83 0.49 17.82
CA ALA A 585 3.79 0.61 18.83
C ALA A 585 3.23 -0.77 19.25
N GLU A 586 3.00 -1.66 18.28
CA GLU A 586 2.77 -3.10 18.49
C GLU A 586 3.92 -3.71 19.33
N GLY A 587 5.18 -3.35 19.00
CA GLY A 587 6.37 -3.73 19.76
C GLY A 587 6.38 -3.24 21.20
N CYS A 588 6.02 -1.98 21.46
CA CYS A 588 5.87 -1.44 22.82
C CYS A 588 4.80 -2.21 23.61
N ALA A 589 3.63 -2.42 22.99
CA ALA A 589 2.54 -3.17 23.60
C ALA A 589 2.96 -4.61 23.95
N VAL A 590 3.77 -5.28 23.12
CA VAL A 590 4.32 -6.62 23.43
C VAL A 590 5.37 -6.56 24.54
N LEU A 591 6.24 -5.54 24.56
CA LEU A 591 7.24 -5.39 25.63
C LEU A 591 6.61 -5.16 27.00
N ILE A 592 5.59 -4.29 27.12
CA ILE A 592 4.97 -4.02 28.43
C ILE A 592 4.14 -5.20 28.95
N THR A 593 3.45 -5.93 28.06
CA THR A 593 2.66 -7.12 28.45
C THR A 593 3.53 -8.21 29.09
N TYR A 594 4.77 -8.36 28.62
CA TYR A 594 5.64 -9.50 28.95
C TYR A 594 7.01 -9.06 29.49
N LEU A 595 7.09 -7.87 30.11
CA LEU A 595 8.33 -7.19 30.49
C LEU A 595 9.29 -8.10 31.29
N ASP A 596 8.79 -8.71 32.35
CA ASP A 596 9.58 -9.61 33.21
C ASP A 596 10.01 -10.88 32.47
N LEU A 597 9.22 -11.38 31.52
CA LEU A 597 9.60 -12.53 30.69
C LEU A 597 10.71 -12.17 29.69
N PHE A 598 10.75 -10.95 29.16
CA PHE A 598 11.90 -10.49 28.35
C PHE A 598 13.17 -10.32 29.20
N ILE A 599 13.05 -9.82 30.43
CA ILE A 599 14.17 -9.69 31.38
C ILE A 599 14.69 -11.06 31.82
N ARG A 600 13.79 -12.01 32.15
CA ARG A 600 14.13 -13.41 32.45
C ARG A 600 14.72 -14.13 31.24
N PHE A 601 14.21 -13.89 30.04
CA PHE A 601 14.75 -14.46 28.81
C PHE A 601 16.19 -13.99 28.54
N LEU A 602 16.48 -12.69 28.66
CA LEU A 602 17.83 -12.18 28.48
C LEU A 602 18.79 -12.66 29.59
N THR A 603 18.29 -12.85 30.80
CA THR A 603 19.03 -13.50 31.89
C THR A 603 19.39 -14.96 31.53
N TYR A 604 18.43 -15.73 31.02
CA TYR A 604 18.64 -17.08 30.49
C TYR A 604 19.62 -17.10 29.29
N VAL A 605 19.54 -16.13 28.38
CA VAL A 605 20.49 -15.99 27.24
C VAL A 605 21.91 -15.67 27.73
N ARG A 606 22.05 -14.85 28.78
CA ARG A 606 23.34 -14.57 29.43
C ARG A 606 23.94 -15.83 30.05
N GLU A 607 23.12 -16.63 30.72
CA GLU A 607 23.56 -17.83 31.44
C GLU A 607 23.91 -19.01 30.54
N ASN A 608 23.23 -19.17 29.40
CA ASN A 608 23.57 -20.22 28.43
C ASN A 608 24.84 -19.93 27.61
N LYS A 609 25.45 -18.74 27.73
CA LYS A 609 26.69 -18.39 27.04
C LYS A 609 27.92 -18.80 27.84
N GLY A 610 28.90 -19.37 27.15
CA GLY A 610 30.19 -19.74 27.75
C GLY A 610 30.95 -18.57 28.36
N SER A 611 30.72 -17.34 27.89
CA SER A 611 31.29 -16.11 28.47
C SER A 611 30.48 -15.54 29.65
N ARG A 612 29.30 -16.11 29.95
CA ARG A 612 28.31 -15.62 30.91
C ARG A 612 27.94 -14.12 30.75
N SER A 613 28.09 -13.60 29.54
CA SER A 613 27.88 -12.18 29.20
C SER A 613 26.96 -12.00 28.00
N LEU A 614 26.20 -10.91 28.00
CA LEU A 614 25.42 -10.46 26.85
C LEU A 614 26.34 -9.77 25.83
N ASN A 615 25.96 -9.80 24.55
CA ASN A 615 26.59 -8.93 23.55
C ASN A 615 26.06 -7.49 23.66
N HIS A 616 26.75 -6.51 23.07
CA HIS A 616 26.38 -5.09 23.17
C HIS A 616 24.91 -4.79 22.81
N MET A 617 24.33 -5.45 21.80
CA MET A 617 22.92 -5.22 21.44
C MET A 617 21.97 -5.83 22.49
N GLU A 618 22.23 -7.04 22.94
CA GLU A 618 21.44 -7.70 23.99
C GLU A 618 21.55 -6.97 25.34
N GLN A 619 22.74 -6.46 25.68
CA GLN A 619 22.95 -5.70 26.92
C GLN A 619 22.25 -4.34 26.86
N ASN A 620 22.27 -3.66 25.72
CA ASN A 620 21.53 -2.41 25.55
C ASN A 620 20.00 -2.66 25.59
N VAL A 621 19.49 -3.78 25.05
CA VAL A 621 18.09 -4.19 25.28
C VAL A 621 17.81 -4.44 26.76
N PHE A 622 18.66 -5.21 27.44
CA PHE A 622 18.51 -5.50 28.87
C PHE A 622 18.46 -4.20 29.71
N ASN A 623 19.39 -3.28 29.46
CA ASN A 623 19.43 -1.97 30.13
C ASN A 623 18.14 -1.17 29.84
N GLY A 624 17.71 -1.08 28.58
CA GLY A 624 16.49 -0.35 28.19
C GLY A 624 15.19 -0.93 28.77
N LEU A 625 15.13 -2.24 29.05
CA LEU A 625 14.00 -2.87 29.75
C LEU A 625 13.98 -2.55 31.25
N HIS A 626 15.11 -2.10 31.83
CA HIS A 626 15.20 -1.61 33.21
C HIS A 626 15.10 -0.08 33.32
N ASP A 627 15.31 0.66 32.24
CA ASP A 627 15.30 2.12 32.22
C ASP A 627 13.88 2.71 32.45
N ILE A 628 13.76 3.59 33.45
CA ILE A 628 12.46 4.13 33.90
C ILE A 628 11.86 5.14 32.90
N PRO A 629 12.59 6.13 32.35
CA PRO A 629 12.11 6.96 31.25
C PRO A 629 11.65 6.14 30.02
N THR A 630 12.38 5.10 29.66
CA THR A 630 11.98 4.18 28.56
C THR A 630 10.69 3.45 28.88
N ARG A 631 10.48 2.99 30.12
CA ARG A 631 9.20 2.38 30.55
C ARG A 631 8.02 3.35 30.46
N HIS A 632 8.19 4.62 30.83
CA HIS A 632 7.16 5.65 30.64
C HIS A 632 6.79 5.78 29.15
N GLU A 633 7.78 5.90 28.26
CA GLU A 633 7.56 6.03 26.81
C GLU A 633 6.88 4.79 26.20
N ILE A 634 7.22 3.57 26.63
CA ILE A 634 6.54 2.33 26.22
C ILE A 634 5.05 2.40 26.61
N CYS A 635 4.74 2.86 27.82
CA CYS A 635 3.37 2.98 28.31
C CYS A 635 2.56 4.00 27.50
N VAL A 636 3.08 5.22 27.32
CA VAL A 636 2.44 6.27 26.50
C VAL A 636 2.18 5.78 25.07
N ILE A 637 3.17 5.16 24.43
CA ILE A 637 3.03 4.59 23.09
C ILE A 637 1.97 3.48 23.06
N THR A 638 1.88 2.65 24.10
CA THR A 638 0.88 1.56 24.18
C THR A 638 -0.54 2.10 24.39
N LEU A 639 -0.70 3.19 25.15
CA LEU A 639 -1.99 3.85 25.31
C LEU A 639 -2.45 4.50 24.01
N TYR A 640 -1.61 5.32 23.35
CA TYR A 640 -1.93 5.89 22.04
C TYR A 640 -2.19 4.81 20.97
N TYR A 641 -1.46 3.69 21.05
CA TYR A 641 -1.66 2.54 20.16
C TYR A 641 -3.10 1.99 20.23
N LEU A 642 -3.61 1.79 21.45
CA LEU A 642 -4.94 1.22 21.68
C LEU A 642 -6.07 2.27 21.56
N ALA A 643 -5.80 3.52 21.92
CA ALA A 643 -6.79 4.61 21.95
C ALA A 643 -7.06 5.26 20.59
N VAL A 644 -6.03 5.42 19.75
CA VAL A 644 -6.10 6.19 18.49
C VAL A 644 -5.65 5.35 17.31
N SER A 645 -4.42 4.82 17.35
CA SER A 645 -3.78 4.12 16.23
C SER A 645 -4.58 2.93 15.71
N VAL A 646 -4.97 1.97 16.56
CA VAL A 646 -5.73 0.80 16.11
C VAL A 646 -7.17 1.14 15.72
N PRO A 647 -7.94 1.93 16.51
CA PRO A 647 -9.25 2.44 16.09
C PRO A 647 -9.25 3.10 14.69
N TYR A 648 -8.37 4.07 14.45
CA TYR A 648 -8.21 4.70 13.13
C TYR A 648 -7.92 3.68 12.03
N MET A 649 -7.03 2.71 12.30
CA MET A 649 -6.73 1.64 11.35
C MET A 649 -7.89 0.67 11.10
N ARG A 650 -8.74 0.44 12.11
CA ARG A 650 -9.91 -0.41 12.03
C ARG A 650 -11.00 0.21 11.14
N GLU A 651 -11.07 1.53 11.10
CA GLU A 651 -11.90 2.24 10.11
C GLU A 651 -11.21 2.29 8.73
N ILE A 652 -9.97 2.80 8.62
CA ILE A 652 -9.26 2.97 7.33
C ILE A 652 -9.10 1.66 6.53
N ARG A 653 -8.86 0.52 7.18
CA ARG A 653 -8.78 -0.81 6.55
C ARG A 653 -9.96 -1.73 6.90
N GLY A 654 -11.04 -1.17 7.43
CA GLY A 654 -12.22 -1.93 7.85
C GLY A 654 -12.98 -2.55 6.68
N HIS A 655 -13.62 -3.71 6.91
CA HIS A 655 -14.56 -4.28 5.95
C HIS A 655 -15.73 -3.33 5.63
N SER A 656 -16.11 -2.49 6.60
CA SER A 656 -17.10 -1.40 6.47
C SER A 656 -16.70 -0.34 5.43
N HIS A 657 -15.40 -0.20 5.14
CA HIS A 657 -14.83 0.87 4.31
C HIS A 657 -14.18 0.37 3.02
N ALA A 658 -14.32 -0.91 2.69
CA ALA A 658 -13.83 -1.47 1.43
C ALA A 658 -14.52 -0.80 0.23
N GLY A 659 -13.78 0.04 -0.51
CA GLY A 659 -14.30 0.85 -1.63
C GLY A 659 -14.61 2.32 -1.29
N HIS A 660 -14.39 2.77 -0.05
CA HIS A 660 -14.55 4.18 0.31
C HIS A 660 -13.52 5.07 -0.39
N ASN A 661 -14.00 6.24 -0.81
CA ASN A 661 -13.20 7.30 -1.40
C ASN A 661 -12.46 8.06 -0.29
N VAL A 662 -11.12 8.20 -0.36
CA VAL A 662 -10.36 8.94 0.67
C VAL A 662 -10.84 10.38 0.81
N LEU A 663 -11.33 10.98 -0.29
CA LEU A 663 -11.87 12.33 -0.37
C LEU A 663 -13.12 12.54 0.50
N ARG A 664 -13.79 11.46 0.93
CA ARG A 664 -14.95 11.51 1.85
C ARG A 664 -14.56 11.38 3.33
N LEU A 665 -13.29 11.20 3.67
CA LEU A 665 -12.85 10.89 5.04
C LEU A 665 -12.64 12.13 5.93
N ARG A 666 -13.13 13.32 5.55
CA ARG A 666 -13.00 14.56 6.34
C ARG A 666 -13.49 14.37 7.78
N GLU A 667 -14.72 13.90 7.94
CA GLU A 667 -15.37 13.64 9.24
C GLU A 667 -14.54 12.69 10.13
N LEU A 668 -13.92 11.66 9.54
CA LEU A 668 -13.04 10.74 10.28
C LEU A 668 -11.80 11.46 10.84
N HIS A 669 -11.20 12.40 10.10
CA HIS A 669 -10.04 13.15 10.59
C HIS A 669 -10.44 14.23 11.61
N GLU A 670 -11.60 14.86 11.44
CA GLU A 670 -12.19 15.76 12.45
C GLU A 670 -12.46 15.01 13.76
N ASN A 671 -13.02 13.80 13.70
CA ASN A 671 -13.23 12.92 14.86
C ASN A 671 -11.91 12.44 15.51
N VAL A 672 -10.86 12.13 14.74
CA VAL A 672 -9.51 11.82 15.27
C VAL A 672 -8.96 13.00 16.06
N ILE A 673 -9.10 14.23 15.56
CA ILE A 673 -8.61 15.43 16.24
C ILE A 673 -9.39 15.68 17.53
N ALA A 674 -10.72 15.61 17.47
CA ALA A 674 -11.59 15.78 18.63
C ALA A 674 -11.31 14.75 19.74
N HIS A 675 -11.11 13.47 19.39
CA HIS A 675 -10.75 12.44 20.38
C HIS A 675 -9.38 12.69 21.01
N ILE A 676 -8.42 13.24 20.27
CA ILE A 676 -7.11 13.59 20.82
C ILE A 676 -7.21 14.80 21.77
N ASP A 677 -8.11 15.76 21.51
CA ASP A 677 -8.38 16.86 22.44
C ASP A 677 -9.06 16.39 23.73
N GLU A 678 -10.08 15.53 23.63
CA GLU A 678 -10.73 14.89 24.78
C GLU A 678 -9.68 14.15 25.65
N LEU A 679 -8.73 13.43 25.04
CA LEU A 679 -7.63 12.77 25.75
C LEU A 679 -6.55 13.72 26.30
N ILE A 680 -6.46 14.97 25.82
CA ILE A 680 -5.56 16.01 26.35
C ILE A 680 -6.19 16.69 27.57
N GLU A 681 -7.48 17.00 27.51
CA GLU A 681 -8.23 17.62 28.61
C GLU A 681 -8.53 16.60 29.72
N HIS A 682 -8.81 15.35 29.36
CA HIS A 682 -9.19 14.26 30.27
C HIS A 682 -8.31 13.00 30.07
N PRO A 683 -6.97 13.07 30.32
CA PRO A 683 -6.06 11.93 30.18
C PRO A 683 -6.39 10.76 31.13
N GLU A 684 -7.20 11.02 32.17
CA GLU A 684 -7.72 9.99 33.08
C GLU A 684 -8.61 8.95 32.35
N LEU A 685 -9.16 9.27 31.17
CA LEU A 685 -9.86 8.32 30.29
C LEU A 685 -8.98 7.13 29.84
N LEU A 686 -7.65 7.23 30.00
CA LEU A 686 -6.68 6.16 29.74
C LEU A 686 -5.89 5.75 30.99
N LEU A 687 -5.88 6.56 32.05
CA LEU A 687 -5.02 6.42 33.22
C LEU A 687 -5.76 6.10 34.54
N ALA A 688 -7.06 6.36 34.64
CA ALA A 688 -7.87 6.04 35.81
C ALA A 688 -8.00 4.52 36.01
N ALA A 689 -8.28 4.09 37.25
CA ALA A 689 -8.42 2.67 37.59
C ALA A 689 -9.68 2.01 36.99
N ASP A 690 -10.66 2.83 36.60
CA ASP A 690 -11.92 2.50 35.92
C ASP A 690 -11.94 2.92 34.44
N ALA A 691 -10.79 3.35 33.89
CA ALA A 691 -10.63 3.69 32.48
C ALA A 691 -11.04 2.52 31.56
N SER A 692 -11.88 2.83 30.57
CA SER A 692 -12.63 1.86 29.76
C SER A 692 -12.48 2.14 28.27
N TYR A 693 -12.73 1.15 27.42
CA TYR A 693 -12.60 1.32 25.97
C TYR A 693 -13.77 2.13 25.38
N GLU A 694 -14.92 2.11 26.04
CA GLU A 694 -16.13 2.84 25.66
C GLU A 694 -15.92 4.36 25.58
N ALA A 695 -15.00 4.91 26.37
CA ALA A 695 -14.64 6.33 26.36
C ALA A 695 -13.17 6.59 25.95
N GLY A 696 -12.24 5.66 26.23
CA GLY A 696 -10.83 5.84 25.90
C GLY A 696 -10.46 5.49 24.44
N ALA A 697 -11.22 4.63 23.76
CA ALA A 697 -10.99 4.29 22.35
C ALA A 697 -11.77 5.20 21.41
N MET A 698 -11.10 5.77 20.41
CA MET A 698 -11.68 6.67 19.39
C MET A 698 -12.87 6.06 18.63
N ASP A 699 -12.97 4.73 18.57
CA ASP A 699 -14.06 4.03 17.90
C ASP A 699 -15.05 3.34 18.87
N GLY A 700 -14.87 3.53 20.19
CA GLY A 700 -15.70 2.95 21.25
C GLY A 700 -15.67 1.42 21.34
N LYS A 701 -14.79 0.73 20.61
CA LYS A 701 -14.72 -0.74 20.56
C LYS A 701 -13.63 -1.28 21.47
N VAL A 702 -13.80 -2.52 21.91
CA VAL A 702 -12.87 -3.24 22.79
C VAL A 702 -11.40 -3.09 22.35
N TRP A 703 -10.52 -2.83 23.31
CA TRP A 703 -9.07 -2.80 23.11
C TRP A 703 -8.60 -4.01 22.29
N GLU A 704 -7.82 -3.78 21.23
CA GLU A 704 -7.29 -4.85 20.38
C GLU A 704 -6.38 -5.83 21.17
N ARG A 705 -5.73 -5.32 22.21
CA ARG A 705 -4.92 -6.07 23.17
C ARG A 705 -5.20 -5.63 24.60
N PRO A 706 -6.30 -6.09 25.24
CA PRO A 706 -6.68 -5.69 26.60
C PRO A 706 -5.58 -6.01 27.62
N GLU A 707 -4.82 -7.08 27.41
CA GLU A 707 -3.70 -7.48 28.26
C GLU A 707 -2.56 -6.44 28.26
N ALA A 708 -2.39 -5.69 27.16
CA ALA A 708 -1.41 -4.61 27.10
C ALA A 708 -1.90 -3.36 27.83
N PHE A 709 -3.21 -3.06 27.79
CA PHE A 709 -3.82 -1.98 28.57
C PHE A 709 -3.68 -2.25 30.08
N TYR A 710 -4.06 -3.45 30.53
CA TYR A 710 -3.94 -3.82 31.94
C TYR A 710 -2.49 -3.91 32.43
N ALA A 711 -1.52 -4.26 31.56
CA ALA A 711 -0.10 -4.18 31.87
C ALA A 711 0.38 -2.72 32.07
N VAL A 712 -0.09 -1.77 31.25
CA VAL A 712 0.19 -0.34 31.48
C VAL A 712 -0.43 0.12 32.80
N GLN A 713 -1.70 -0.20 33.06
CA GLN A 713 -2.39 0.13 34.32
C GLN A 713 -1.72 -0.46 35.57
N HIS A 714 -1.10 -1.64 35.45
CA HIS A 714 -0.27 -2.21 36.52
C HIS A 714 0.99 -1.37 36.78
N HIS A 715 1.75 -1.04 35.73
CA HIS A 715 3.02 -0.31 35.84
C HIS A 715 2.86 1.20 36.04
N ALA A 716 1.72 1.81 35.71
CA ALA A 716 1.46 3.25 35.84
C ALA A 716 1.72 3.79 37.25
N ARG A 717 1.52 2.95 38.27
CA ARG A 717 1.74 3.25 39.69
C ARG A 717 3.21 3.57 40.03
N ASP A 718 4.15 3.05 39.24
CA ASP A 718 5.59 3.22 39.42
C ASP A 718 6.18 4.33 38.51
N LEU A 719 5.34 5.03 37.74
CA LEU A 719 5.73 5.90 36.63
C LEU A 719 5.20 7.33 36.83
N PRO A 720 5.79 8.14 37.72
CA PRO A 720 5.20 9.41 38.21
C PRO A 720 5.04 10.51 37.16
N HIS A 721 5.70 10.41 36.00
CA HIS A 721 5.58 11.38 34.90
C HIS A 721 4.68 10.87 33.76
N LEU A 722 4.01 9.72 33.91
CA LEU A 722 3.26 9.07 32.83
C LEU A 722 2.13 9.96 32.28
N ARG A 723 1.45 10.69 33.17
CA ARG A 723 0.35 11.60 32.84
C ARG A 723 0.79 12.74 31.92
N ASP A 724 1.80 13.48 32.34
CA ASP A 724 2.23 14.69 31.63
C ASP A 724 3.01 14.32 30.35
N LEU A 725 3.69 13.16 30.34
CA LEU A 725 4.30 12.59 29.14
C LEU A 725 3.25 12.14 28.10
N LEU A 726 2.11 11.59 28.55
CA LEU A 726 0.97 11.26 27.67
C LEU A 726 0.40 12.52 27.02
N VAL A 727 0.16 13.57 27.82
CA VAL A 727 -0.32 14.87 27.30
C VAL A 727 0.69 15.47 26.30
N ALA A 728 1.99 15.47 26.62
CA ALA A 728 3.04 15.97 25.71
C ALA A 728 3.12 15.19 24.38
N PHE A 729 2.88 13.87 24.41
CA PHE A 729 2.73 13.05 23.21
C PHE A 729 1.49 13.48 22.42
N LEU A 730 0.31 13.53 23.06
CA LEU A 730 -0.96 13.81 22.40
C LEU A 730 -1.00 15.20 21.75
N VAL A 731 -0.53 16.25 22.45
CA VAL A 731 -0.41 17.61 21.90
C VAL A 731 0.46 17.62 20.63
N SER A 732 1.61 16.95 20.68
CA SER A 732 2.55 16.91 19.54
C SER A 732 2.06 16.02 18.40
N ALA A 733 1.25 15.00 18.70
CA ALA A 733 0.53 14.20 17.73
C ALA A 733 -0.59 15.02 17.05
N LYS A 734 -1.42 15.78 17.80
CA LYS A 734 -2.46 16.67 17.26
C LYS A 734 -1.91 17.70 16.27
N VAL A 735 -0.86 18.43 16.65
CA VAL A 735 -0.17 19.39 15.76
C VAL A 735 0.28 18.71 14.46
N THR A 736 0.67 17.44 14.54
CA THR A 736 1.11 16.68 13.37
C THR A 736 -0.06 16.10 12.56
N TRP A 737 -1.15 15.67 13.19
CA TRP A 737 -2.40 15.31 12.51
C TRP A 737 -2.93 16.47 11.68
N LEU A 738 -3.10 17.65 12.28
CA LEU A 738 -3.56 18.87 11.59
C LEU A 738 -2.74 19.17 10.33
N ARG A 739 -1.40 19.12 10.44
CA ARG A 739 -0.49 19.34 9.29
C ARG A 739 -0.58 18.24 8.21
N PHE A 740 -0.94 17.01 8.59
CA PHE A 740 -1.09 15.90 7.64
C PHE A 740 -2.55 15.62 7.27
N SER A 741 -3.51 16.48 7.66
CA SER A 741 -4.91 16.45 7.20
C SER A 741 -5.33 17.77 6.53
N GLU A 742 -4.35 18.58 6.13
CA GLU A 742 -4.52 19.91 5.48
C GLU A 742 -5.39 19.83 4.21
N GLU A 743 -5.39 18.70 3.50
CA GLU A 743 -6.26 18.49 2.32
C GLU A 743 -7.78 18.50 2.64
N PHE A 744 -8.16 18.32 3.91
CA PHE A 744 -9.55 18.33 4.39
C PHE A 744 -9.98 19.68 5.00
N SER A 745 -9.15 20.73 4.88
CA SER A 745 -9.44 22.09 5.37
C SER A 745 -10.81 22.61 4.88
N PRO A 746 -11.59 23.33 5.72
CA PRO A 746 -12.88 23.90 5.32
C PRO A 746 -12.80 24.85 4.12
N ASP A 747 -11.67 25.53 3.93
CA ASP A 747 -11.42 26.46 2.81
C ASP A 747 -10.64 25.80 1.65
N GLY A 748 -10.44 24.46 1.71
CA GLY A 748 -9.67 23.71 0.73
C GLY A 748 -10.47 23.33 -0.53
N ARG A 749 -9.75 23.07 -1.64
CA ARG A 749 -10.34 22.63 -2.93
C ARG A 749 -11.30 21.44 -2.82
N LEU A 750 -11.08 20.55 -1.84
CA LEU A 750 -11.95 19.41 -1.58
C LEU A 750 -13.28 19.81 -0.90
N ALA A 751 -13.29 20.84 -0.06
CA ALA A 751 -14.51 21.34 0.55
C ALA A 751 -15.40 22.11 -0.45
N SER A 752 -14.81 22.72 -1.48
CA SER A 752 -15.54 23.32 -2.61
C SER A 752 -15.98 22.31 -3.68
N ALA A 753 -15.50 21.07 -3.65
CA ALA A 753 -15.78 20.09 -4.70
C ALA A 753 -17.16 19.43 -4.57
N THR A 754 -17.87 19.25 -5.68
CA THR A 754 -19.17 18.56 -5.68
C THR A 754 -19.00 17.05 -5.46
N LEU A 755 -20.07 16.37 -5.02
CA LEU A 755 -20.05 14.91 -4.86
C LEU A 755 -19.75 14.16 -6.17
N GLU A 756 -20.11 14.75 -7.31
CA GLU A 756 -19.85 14.18 -8.64
C GLU A 756 -18.38 14.38 -9.06
N GLN A 757 -17.79 15.55 -8.76
CA GLN A 757 -16.35 15.79 -8.91
C GLN A 757 -15.54 14.84 -8.02
N ILE A 758 -15.97 14.64 -6.77
CA ILE A 758 -15.34 13.73 -5.79
C ILE A 758 -15.38 12.27 -6.28
N GLU A 759 -16.48 11.78 -6.87
CA GLU A 759 -16.51 10.42 -7.42
C GLU A 759 -15.82 10.28 -8.78
N ARG A 760 -15.73 11.34 -9.59
CA ARG A 760 -14.83 11.37 -10.78
C ARG A 760 -13.36 11.34 -10.39
N ALA A 761 -12.99 11.80 -9.20
CA ALA A 761 -11.63 11.76 -8.65
C ALA A 761 -11.42 10.63 -7.61
N TRP A 762 -12.21 9.54 -7.67
CA TRP A 762 -12.17 8.49 -6.65
C TRP A 762 -10.77 7.86 -6.50
N MET A 763 -10.35 7.68 -5.24
CA MET A 763 -9.08 7.01 -4.89
C MET A 763 -9.17 6.30 -3.52
N GLU A 764 -8.32 5.28 -3.32
CA GLU A 764 -8.26 4.49 -2.09
C GLU A 764 -7.74 5.29 -0.89
N ALA A 765 -8.12 4.87 0.33
CA ALA A 765 -7.63 5.46 1.57
C ALA A 765 -6.15 5.17 1.87
N THR A 766 -5.54 4.15 1.24
CA THR A 766 -4.16 3.74 1.47
C THR A 766 -3.41 3.56 0.15
N ASN A 767 -2.08 3.73 0.17
CA ASN A 767 -1.21 3.48 -0.99
C ASN A 767 -0.68 2.04 -1.02
N ASP A 768 -1.44 1.11 -0.41
CA ASP A 768 -1.03 -0.29 -0.20
C ASP A 768 -0.81 -1.03 -1.53
N LEU A 769 -1.47 -0.61 -2.61
CA LEU A 769 -1.24 -1.10 -3.98
C LEU A 769 0.21 -0.82 -4.44
N CYS A 770 0.70 0.39 -4.25
CA CYS A 770 2.05 0.79 -4.65
C CYS A 770 3.13 0.11 -3.79
N GLU A 771 2.97 0.12 -2.48
CA GLU A 771 3.87 -0.60 -1.57
C GLU A 771 3.88 -2.11 -1.84
N GLY A 772 2.69 -2.68 -2.11
CA GLY A 772 2.48 -4.08 -2.47
C GLY A 772 3.12 -4.47 -3.80
N SER A 773 3.13 -3.58 -4.79
CA SER A 773 3.83 -3.77 -6.07
C SER A 773 5.35 -3.92 -5.83
N PHE A 774 5.94 -3.04 -5.02
CA PHE A 774 7.35 -3.12 -4.64
C PHE A 774 7.66 -4.35 -3.78
N GLY A 775 6.76 -4.74 -2.87
CA GLY A 775 6.85 -6.01 -2.14
C GLY A 775 6.89 -7.22 -3.08
N THR A 776 6.06 -7.21 -4.12
CA THR A 776 5.96 -8.25 -5.16
C THR A 776 7.20 -8.26 -6.05
N PHE A 777 7.71 -7.09 -6.46
CA PHE A 777 8.96 -6.97 -7.22
C PHE A 777 10.18 -7.46 -6.42
N ARG A 778 10.31 -7.06 -5.15
CA ARG A 778 11.40 -7.49 -4.26
C ARG A 778 11.44 -9.02 -4.09
N GLN A 779 10.27 -9.67 -3.99
CA GLN A 779 10.16 -11.13 -3.98
C GLN A 779 10.49 -11.75 -5.35
N SER A 780 9.94 -11.19 -6.44
CA SER A 780 10.17 -11.65 -7.82
C SER A 780 11.65 -11.60 -8.22
N SER A 781 12.33 -10.49 -7.88
CA SER A 781 13.77 -10.24 -8.07
C SER A 781 14.64 -11.18 -7.25
N LYS A 782 14.19 -11.60 -6.06
CA LYS A 782 14.88 -12.61 -5.24
C LYS A 782 14.75 -14.02 -5.81
N MET A 783 13.56 -14.39 -6.32
CA MET A 783 13.29 -15.71 -6.88
C MET A 783 13.84 -15.88 -8.32
N ASN A 784 13.89 -14.79 -9.10
CA ASN A 784 14.37 -14.78 -10.49
C ASN A 784 15.34 -13.60 -10.73
N PRO A 785 16.57 -13.60 -10.19
CA PRO A 785 17.49 -12.45 -10.30
C PRO A 785 17.91 -12.05 -11.72
N ALA A 786 17.68 -12.92 -12.71
CA ALA A 786 17.97 -12.68 -14.13
C ALA A 786 16.72 -12.31 -14.96
N MET A 787 15.61 -11.94 -14.31
CA MET A 787 14.42 -11.41 -14.98
C MET A 787 14.59 -9.90 -15.25
N SER A 788 14.26 -9.44 -16.46
CA SER A 788 14.25 -8.02 -16.78
C SER A 788 13.03 -7.32 -16.18
N LEU A 789 13.13 -6.01 -15.95
CA LEU A 789 12.01 -5.21 -15.44
C LEU A 789 10.80 -5.25 -16.41
N HIS A 790 11.04 -5.19 -17.72
CA HIS A 790 10.00 -5.36 -18.73
C HIS A 790 9.24 -6.69 -18.54
N GLN A 791 9.94 -7.83 -18.46
CA GLN A 791 9.30 -9.14 -18.24
C GLN A 791 8.63 -9.24 -16.85
N HIS A 792 9.07 -8.48 -15.84
CA HIS A 792 8.35 -8.37 -14.57
C HIS A 792 7.03 -7.62 -14.76
N ASN A 793 7.07 -6.42 -15.36
CA ASN A 793 5.90 -5.60 -15.64
C ASN A 793 4.88 -6.37 -16.49
N SER A 794 5.30 -7.02 -17.58
CA SER A 794 4.43 -7.85 -18.43
C SER A 794 3.62 -8.89 -17.64
N ARG A 795 4.21 -9.50 -16.60
CA ARG A 795 3.52 -10.46 -15.72
C ARG A 795 2.65 -9.79 -14.68
N ALA A 796 3.15 -8.73 -14.05
CA ALA A 796 2.48 -8.03 -12.98
C ALA A 796 1.24 -7.31 -13.49
N MET A 797 1.33 -6.61 -14.63
CA MET A 797 0.20 -5.96 -15.31
C MET A 797 -0.83 -7.01 -15.74
N TYR A 798 -0.43 -8.06 -16.47
CA TYR A 798 -1.36 -9.11 -16.92
C TYR A 798 -2.09 -9.82 -15.77
N LYS A 799 -1.41 -10.00 -14.62
CA LYS A 799 -2.03 -10.60 -13.42
C LYS A 799 -2.94 -9.62 -12.67
N PHE A 800 -2.53 -8.36 -12.50
CA PHE A 800 -3.28 -7.37 -11.72
C PHE A 800 -4.49 -6.85 -12.49
N ASN A 801 -4.30 -6.50 -13.76
CA ASN A 801 -5.30 -5.92 -14.65
C ASN A 801 -6.32 -6.98 -15.15
N GLN A 802 -6.09 -8.27 -14.86
CA GLN A 802 -6.93 -9.41 -15.22
C GLN A 802 -7.08 -9.65 -16.75
N THR A 803 -6.16 -9.10 -17.53
CA THR A 803 -6.04 -9.09 -19.01
C THR A 803 -6.21 -10.44 -19.73
N SER A 804 -6.23 -11.56 -19.00
CA SER A 804 -6.41 -12.90 -19.54
C SER A 804 -7.67 -13.02 -20.41
N ASP A 805 -8.81 -12.47 -19.96
CA ASP A 805 -10.06 -12.52 -20.74
C ASP A 805 -10.13 -11.47 -21.87
N TYR A 806 -9.54 -10.29 -21.68
CA TYR A 806 -9.36 -9.32 -22.77
C TYR A 806 -8.52 -9.92 -23.91
N LEU A 807 -7.38 -10.54 -23.60
CA LEU A 807 -6.51 -11.22 -24.57
C LEU A 807 -7.22 -12.41 -25.27
N ARG A 808 -8.17 -13.07 -24.60
CA ARG A 808 -9.05 -14.08 -25.23
C ARG A 808 -10.07 -13.42 -26.17
N ALA A 809 -10.64 -12.27 -25.83
CA ALA A 809 -11.57 -11.53 -26.68
C ALA A 809 -10.91 -10.92 -27.94
N LEU A 810 -9.60 -10.62 -27.91
CA LEU A 810 -8.89 -10.03 -29.05
C LEU A 810 -8.92 -10.92 -30.30
N GLY A 811 -9.34 -10.35 -31.43
CA GLY A 811 -9.40 -11.02 -32.74
C GLY A 811 -8.03 -11.35 -33.36
N PRO A 812 -7.98 -12.21 -34.39
CA PRO A 812 -6.73 -12.74 -34.95
C PRO A 812 -5.74 -11.68 -35.45
N GLU A 813 -6.24 -10.56 -35.99
CA GLU A 813 -5.42 -9.45 -36.49
C GLU A 813 -4.74 -8.70 -35.35
N MET A 814 -5.47 -8.37 -34.27
CA MET A 814 -4.89 -7.75 -33.08
C MET A 814 -3.88 -8.69 -32.39
N ARG A 815 -4.19 -9.99 -32.29
CA ARG A 815 -3.22 -11.01 -31.82
C ARG A 815 -1.97 -11.05 -32.73
N ALA A 816 -2.11 -10.81 -34.04
CA ALA A 816 -0.99 -10.70 -34.98
C ALA A 816 -0.22 -9.37 -34.90
N PHE A 817 -0.89 -8.26 -34.55
CA PHE A 817 -0.26 -6.98 -34.21
C PHE A 817 0.59 -7.10 -32.95
N LEU A 818 0.05 -7.64 -31.85
CA LEU A 818 0.79 -7.90 -30.60
C LEU A 818 2.06 -8.72 -30.86
N ARG A 819 1.93 -9.81 -31.64
CA ARG A 819 3.07 -10.62 -32.11
C ARG A 819 4.12 -9.85 -32.91
N ARG A 820 3.76 -8.75 -33.57
CA ARG A 820 4.64 -7.89 -34.38
C ARG A 820 5.36 -6.87 -33.52
N ILE A 821 4.61 -6.11 -32.71
CA ILE A 821 5.16 -5.04 -31.86
C ILE A 821 6.07 -5.59 -30.76
N THR A 822 5.69 -6.69 -30.08
CA THR A 822 6.56 -7.34 -29.09
C THR A 822 7.87 -7.85 -29.70
N ARG A 823 7.89 -8.25 -30.99
CA ARG A 823 9.14 -8.61 -31.68
C ARG A 823 9.98 -7.39 -32.04
N ARG A 824 9.36 -6.24 -32.35
CA ARG A 824 10.06 -4.96 -32.59
C ARG A 824 10.74 -4.50 -31.29
N GLN A 825 10.04 -4.58 -30.16
CA GLN A 825 10.55 -4.24 -28.82
C GLN A 825 11.66 -5.21 -28.34
N ASP A 826 11.48 -6.53 -28.45
CA ASP A 826 12.54 -7.53 -28.15
C ASP A 826 13.78 -7.41 -29.08
N ALA A 827 13.68 -6.65 -30.17
CA ALA A 827 14.78 -6.33 -31.07
C ALA A 827 15.38 -4.93 -30.87
N SER A 828 14.69 -3.97 -30.23
CA SER A 828 15.14 -2.57 -30.12
C SER A 828 16.37 -2.40 -29.23
N GLY A 829 16.55 -3.29 -28.25
CA GLY A 829 17.61 -3.17 -27.26
C GLY A 829 17.39 -2.08 -26.22
N GLU A 830 16.19 -1.50 -26.10
CA GLU A 830 15.85 -0.42 -25.17
C GLU A 830 16.23 -0.73 -23.72
N THR A 831 16.01 -1.97 -23.25
CA THR A 831 16.43 -2.43 -21.90
C THR A 831 17.95 -2.43 -21.72
N ARG A 832 18.77 -2.30 -22.78
CA ARG A 832 20.21 -2.00 -22.69
C ARG A 832 20.43 -0.48 -22.67
N ALA A 833 19.74 0.29 -23.50
CA ALA A 833 19.85 1.76 -23.54
C ALA A 833 19.58 2.40 -22.17
N LYS A 834 18.44 2.13 -21.55
CA LYS A 834 18.07 2.66 -20.21
C LYS A 834 19.06 2.25 -19.10
N ARG A 835 19.74 1.09 -19.23
CA ARG A 835 20.84 0.70 -18.31
C ARG A 835 22.16 1.43 -18.57
N VAL A 836 22.44 1.83 -19.81
CA VAL A 836 23.61 2.68 -20.13
C VAL A 836 23.37 4.09 -19.63
N GLU A 837 22.17 4.64 -19.85
CA GLU A 837 21.74 5.95 -19.34
C GLU A 837 21.91 6.08 -17.82
N LEU A 838 21.39 5.13 -17.03
CA LEU A 838 21.56 5.06 -15.58
C LEU A 838 23.05 5.01 -15.16
N ALA A 839 23.89 4.30 -15.92
CA ALA A 839 25.33 4.24 -15.65
C ALA A 839 26.04 5.57 -15.96
N THR A 840 25.71 6.22 -17.08
CA THR A 840 26.24 7.53 -17.48
C THR A 840 25.80 8.62 -16.50
N HIS A 841 24.55 8.61 -16.04
CA HIS A 841 24.07 9.53 -15.01
C HIS A 841 24.89 9.37 -13.72
N ARG A 842 25.11 8.13 -13.27
CA ARG A 842 25.96 7.84 -12.09
C ARG A 842 27.42 8.28 -12.26
N GLN A 843 28.00 8.14 -13.45
CA GLN A 843 29.34 8.66 -13.75
C GLN A 843 29.37 10.19 -13.63
N LYS A 844 28.35 10.90 -14.16
CA LYS A 844 28.20 12.36 -14.03
C LYS A 844 28.06 12.79 -12.57
N VAL A 845 27.24 12.10 -11.77
CA VAL A 845 27.07 12.38 -10.33
C VAL A 845 28.36 12.09 -9.54
N ALA A 846 29.08 11.00 -9.85
CA ALA A 846 30.36 10.70 -9.22
C ALA A 846 31.41 11.79 -9.52
N HIS A 847 31.49 12.27 -10.75
CA HIS A 847 32.36 13.39 -11.13
C HIS A 847 31.95 14.69 -10.41
N GLN A 848 30.66 15.01 -10.34
CA GLN A 848 30.17 16.19 -9.62
C GLN A 848 30.46 16.13 -8.12
N ASN A 849 30.42 14.94 -7.50
CA ASN A 849 30.77 14.77 -6.10
C ASN A 849 32.28 14.87 -5.87
N PHE A 850 33.10 14.29 -6.75
CA PHE A 850 34.56 14.46 -6.72
C PHE A 850 34.96 15.95 -6.82
N GLU A 851 34.33 16.71 -7.71
CA GLU A 851 34.55 18.15 -7.83
C GLU A 851 34.10 18.94 -6.59
N LYS A 852 32.96 18.59 -5.99
CA LYS A 852 32.51 19.19 -4.72
C LYS A 852 33.48 18.87 -3.58
N ASP A 853 33.98 17.64 -3.48
CA ASP A 853 34.96 17.23 -2.48
C ASP A 853 36.33 17.88 -2.70
N ARG A 854 36.73 18.09 -3.96
CA ARG A 854 37.92 18.86 -4.34
C ARG A 854 37.80 20.32 -3.86
N VAL A 855 36.73 21.02 -4.24
CA VAL A 855 36.46 22.40 -3.78
C VAL A 855 36.31 22.47 -2.25
N ARG A 856 35.76 21.44 -1.60
CA ARG A 856 35.68 21.37 -0.13
C ARG A 856 37.06 21.21 0.51
N LYS A 857 37.94 20.37 -0.06
CA LYS A 857 39.34 20.22 0.39
C LYS A 857 40.13 21.50 0.17
N GLU A 858 40.05 22.11 -1.01
CA GLU A 858 40.69 23.38 -1.35
C GLU A 858 40.26 24.49 -0.37
N ARG A 859 38.96 24.61 -0.05
CA ARG A 859 38.45 25.56 0.96
C ARG A 859 38.94 25.24 2.38
N ALA A 860 38.99 23.97 2.77
CA ALA A 860 39.47 23.56 4.10
C ALA A 860 40.99 23.78 4.24
N GLN A 861 41.76 23.53 3.18
CA GLN A 861 43.20 23.82 3.12
C GLN A 861 43.44 25.32 3.17
N ALA A 862 42.77 26.13 2.33
CA ALA A 862 42.92 27.58 2.35
C ALA A 862 42.51 28.20 3.71
N ALA A 863 41.50 27.64 4.39
CA ALA A 863 41.15 28.04 5.75
C ALA A 863 42.24 27.68 6.77
N ARG A 864 42.87 26.50 6.64
CA ARG A 864 44.00 26.09 7.50
C ARG A 864 45.25 26.92 7.24
N GLU A 865 45.64 27.12 5.99
CA GLU A 865 46.74 28.01 5.61
C GLU A 865 46.51 29.46 6.06
N ALA A 866 45.26 29.92 6.12
CA ALA A 866 44.94 31.23 6.66
C ALA A 866 45.13 31.29 8.19
N LEU A 867 44.89 30.20 8.92
CA LEU A 867 45.19 30.09 10.35
C LEU A 867 46.70 29.95 10.62
N ASP A 868 47.40 29.14 9.83
CA ASP A 868 48.86 28.90 9.97
C ASP A 868 49.68 30.19 9.71
N ARG A 869 49.11 31.19 9.02
CA ARG A 869 49.69 32.53 8.80
C ARG A 869 49.43 33.52 9.94
N ILE A 870 48.66 33.17 10.97
CA ILE A 870 48.37 34.06 12.10
C ILE A 870 49.50 33.94 13.12
N THR A 871 50.23 35.04 13.37
CA THR A 871 51.07 35.17 14.57
C THR A 871 50.16 35.14 15.80
N PRO A 872 50.22 34.12 16.67
CA PRO A 872 49.26 33.97 17.75
C PRO A 872 49.59 34.91 18.92
N ILE A 873 48.57 35.59 19.45
CA ILE A 873 48.69 36.32 20.71
C ILE A 873 48.66 35.29 21.84
N LEU A 874 49.76 35.17 22.58
CA LEU A 874 49.95 34.13 23.60
C LEU A 874 50.10 34.68 25.02
N THR A 875 50.07 36.01 25.19
CA THR A 875 50.18 36.65 26.52
C THR A 875 49.03 37.62 26.79
N VAL A 876 48.61 37.70 28.06
CA VAL A 876 47.57 38.64 28.51
C VAL A 876 47.99 40.09 28.28
N THR A 877 49.28 40.41 28.47
CA THR A 877 49.84 41.76 28.30
C THR A 877 49.73 42.26 26.86
N GLU A 878 50.09 41.42 25.89
CA GLU A 878 49.98 41.69 24.46
C GLU A 878 48.52 41.88 24.01
N LEU A 879 47.63 41.00 24.50
CA LEU A 879 46.19 41.08 24.24
C LEU A 879 45.58 42.37 24.81
N ALA A 880 45.91 42.74 26.04
CA ALA A 880 45.43 43.96 26.71
C ALA A 880 45.98 45.23 26.04
N TYR A 881 47.25 45.22 25.63
CA TYR A 881 47.85 46.31 24.86
C TYR A 881 47.10 46.53 23.55
N GLY A 882 46.98 45.51 22.69
CA GLY A 882 46.30 45.63 21.40
C GLY A 882 44.79 45.97 21.51
N PHE A 883 44.14 45.62 22.62
CA PHE A 883 42.75 46.01 22.87
C PHE A 883 42.58 47.47 23.27
N SER A 884 43.49 48.01 24.09
CA SER A 884 43.42 49.38 24.64
C SER A 884 43.84 50.49 23.66
N GLN A 885 44.49 50.14 22.55
CA GLN A 885 44.86 51.08 21.49
C GLN A 885 43.65 51.88 20.92
N PRO A 886 43.84 53.13 20.48
CA PRO A 886 42.84 53.87 19.73
C PRO A 886 42.68 53.29 18.31
N SER A 887 41.51 53.43 17.70
CA SER A 887 41.15 52.80 16.41
C SER A 887 41.95 53.23 15.18
N LYS A 888 42.82 54.24 15.31
CA LYS A 888 43.76 54.72 14.28
C LYS A 888 45.20 54.23 14.50
N SER A 889 45.47 53.51 15.59
CA SER A 889 46.79 52.93 15.86
C SER A 889 47.07 51.73 14.97
N LYS A 890 48.33 51.53 14.59
CA LYS A 890 48.79 50.35 13.85
C LYS A 890 48.58 49.04 14.64
N ASP A 891 48.63 49.14 15.96
CA ASP A 891 48.55 48.01 16.88
C ASP A 891 47.09 47.72 17.33
N TYR A 892 46.10 48.37 16.70
CA TYR A 892 44.70 48.24 17.08
C TYR A 892 44.09 46.88 16.72
N LEU A 893 43.74 46.10 17.74
CA LEU A 893 43.14 44.78 17.55
C LEU A 893 41.69 44.89 17.07
N THR A 894 41.49 44.79 15.75
CA THR A 894 40.18 44.86 15.08
C THR A 894 39.29 43.65 15.39
N VAL A 895 37.98 43.75 15.21
CA VAL A 895 37.04 42.60 15.38
C VAL A 895 37.42 41.41 14.50
N LYS A 896 37.92 41.66 13.27
CA LYS A 896 38.43 40.60 12.40
C LYS A 896 39.67 39.93 13.00
N ALA A 897 40.64 40.72 13.48
CA ALA A 897 41.84 40.16 14.11
C ALA A 897 41.51 39.33 15.37
N ILE A 898 40.52 39.75 16.18
CA ILE A 898 40.05 38.95 17.32
C ILE A 898 39.39 37.64 16.84
N ASP A 899 38.55 37.68 15.80
CA ASP A 899 37.96 36.48 15.20
C ASP A 899 39.01 35.52 14.63
N ASP A 900 40.04 36.05 13.96
CA ASP A 900 41.13 35.27 13.39
C ASP A 900 41.94 34.58 14.53
N GLN A 901 42.30 35.32 15.58
CA GLN A 901 42.97 34.80 16.79
C GLN A 901 42.13 33.76 17.54
N LEU A 902 40.82 33.95 17.64
CA LEU A 902 39.89 32.98 18.23
C LEU A 902 39.83 31.68 17.41
N GLY A 903 39.87 31.76 16.08
CA GLY A 903 40.00 30.60 15.20
C GLY A 903 41.32 29.84 15.39
N TRP A 904 42.42 30.57 15.60
CA TRP A 904 43.72 29.96 15.93
C TRP A 904 43.67 29.23 17.28
N HIS A 905 43.22 29.91 18.35
CA HIS A 905 43.12 29.31 19.69
C HIS A 905 42.10 28.17 19.77
N GLN A 906 41.04 28.18 18.94
CA GLN A 906 40.13 27.04 18.79
C GLN A 906 40.80 25.80 18.17
N THR A 907 41.81 26.00 17.32
CA THR A 907 42.46 24.93 16.54
C THR A 907 43.74 24.41 17.20
N PHE A 908 44.53 25.30 17.81
CA PHE A 908 45.87 25.03 18.34
C PHE A 908 46.05 25.39 19.83
N GLY A 909 45.05 26.04 20.44
CA GLY A 909 45.07 26.46 21.84
C GLY A 909 44.66 25.37 22.84
N ALA A 910 44.40 25.79 24.08
CA ALA A 910 43.99 24.87 25.14
C ALA A 910 42.53 24.36 24.95
N PRO A 911 42.23 23.11 25.35
CA PRO A 911 40.90 22.54 25.19
C PRO A 911 39.82 23.31 25.99
N GLY A 912 38.60 23.34 25.43
CA GLY A 912 37.43 24.01 26.03
C GLY A 912 37.00 25.32 25.37
N MET A 913 37.58 25.68 24.22
CA MET A 913 37.12 26.83 23.42
C MET A 913 35.68 26.65 22.89
N PRO A 914 34.86 27.71 22.83
CA PRO A 914 33.53 27.65 22.20
C PRO A 914 33.65 27.27 20.73
N LYS A 915 32.79 26.36 20.27
CA LYS A 915 32.94 25.70 18.95
C LYS A 915 32.37 26.54 17.82
N PHE A 916 31.33 27.33 18.08
CA PHE A 916 30.64 28.07 17.03
C PHE A 916 30.94 29.57 17.13
N LYS A 917 31.17 30.23 16.00
CA LYS A 917 31.48 31.68 15.95
C LYS A 917 30.39 32.58 16.57
N LYS A 918 29.14 32.09 16.69
CA LYS A 918 28.04 32.74 17.42
C LYS A 918 28.28 32.83 18.95
N GLU A 919 29.08 31.90 19.49
CA GLU A 919 29.38 31.77 20.93
C GLU A 919 30.60 32.61 21.34
N TRP A 920 31.31 33.20 20.37
CA TRP A 920 32.45 34.09 20.62
C TRP A 920 32.03 35.48 21.10
N GLY A 921 30.73 35.79 21.10
CA GLY A 921 30.17 37.09 21.46
C GLY A 921 29.92 37.99 20.25
N SER A 922 28.97 38.91 20.40
CA SER A 922 28.54 39.83 19.33
C SER A 922 29.40 41.09 19.24
N THR A 923 29.87 41.64 20.36
CA THR A 923 30.67 42.87 20.40
C THR A 923 32.18 42.62 20.40
N ARG A 924 32.98 43.66 20.11
CA ARG A 924 34.46 43.62 20.27
C ARG A 924 34.87 43.24 21.69
N ALA A 925 34.12 43.70 22.70
CA ALA A 925 34.42 43.46 24.11
C ALA A 925 34.16 42.00 24.53
N ASP A 926 33.10 41.38 24.01
CA ASP A 926 32.76 39.99 24.36
C ASP A 926 33.69 38.98 23.68
N LYS A 927 34.08 39.28 22.44
CA LYS A 927 35.14 38.54 21.73
C LYS A 927 36.49 38.67 22.43
N TYR A 928 36.81 39.86 22.95
CA TYR A 928 38.00 40.07 23.79
C TYR A 928 37.96 39.23 25.08
N LYS A 929 36.85 39.22 25.83
CA LYS A 929 36.69 38.36 27.02
C LYS A 929 36.90 36.87 26.67
N THR A 930 36.34 36.43 25.54
CA THR A 930 36.48 35.04 25.06
C THR A 930 37.93 34.70 24.69
N LEU A 931 38.64 35.63 24.03
CA LEU A 931 40.06 35.45 23.67
C LEU A 931 40.98 35.52 24.89
N LEU A 932 40.66 36.36 25.87
CA LEU A 932 41.38 36.44 27.14
C LEU A 932 41.30 35.11 27.90
N ALA A 933 40.09 34.56 28.06
CA ALA A 933 39.90 33.23 28.65
C ALA A 933 40.56 32.09 27.84
N ALA A 934 40.78 32.27 26.53
CA ALA A 934 41.55 31.33 25.71
C ALA A 934 43.05 31.39 26.05
N VAL A 935 43.62 32.60 26.10
CA VAL A 935 45.02 32.87 26.41
C VAL A 935 45.35 32.45 27.85
N ASP A 936 44.51 32.76 28.83
CA ASP A 936 44.68 32.34 30.22
C ASP A 936 44.78 30.81 30.32
N ARG A 937 43.85 30.07 29.68
CA ARG A 937 43.88 28.61 29.64
C ARG A 937 45.10 28.07 28.90
N TYR A 938 45.55 28.72 27.84
CA TYR A 938 46.77 28.35 27.13
C TYR A 938 47.99 28.47 28.05
N ILE A 939 48.14 29.60 28.74
CA ILE A 939 49.21 29.84 29.75
C ILE A 939 49.13 28.79 30.86
N THR A 940 47.95 28.58 31.47
CA THR A 940 47.76 27.56 32.53
C THR A 940 48.10 26.15 32.04
N SER A 941 47.80 25.81 30.78
CA SER A 941 48.13 24.50 30.19
C SER A 941 49.62 24.27 29.94
N LYS A 942 50.44 25.33 29.95
CA LYS A 942 51.89 25.30 29.73
C LYS A 942 52.72 25.39 31.01
N GLN A 943 52.11 25.67 32.16
CA GLN A 943 52.80 25.62 33.46
C GLN A 943 53.10 24.16 33.85
N PRO A 944 54.32 23.84 34.32
CA PRO A 944 54.64 22.49 34.78
C PRO A 944 53.87 22.19 36.07
N ARG A 945 53.18 21.04 36.09
CA ARG A 945 52.47 20.57 37.30
C ARG A 945 53.46 19.96 38.27
N ASP A 946 53.80 20.67 39.33
CA ASP A 946 54.50 20.11 40.48
C ASP A 946 53.55 19.16 41.24
N ILE A 947 53.82 17.85 41.16
CA ILE A 947 53.09 16.81 41.91
C ILE A 947 54.08 15.77 42.40
N GLN A 948 54.24 15.71 43.72
CA GLN A 948 54.96 14.64 44.40
C GLN A 948 54.20 13.30 44.28
N GLY A 949 54.94 12.22 43.98
CA GLY A 949 54.60 10.89 44.50
C GLY A 949 53.65 9.99 43.71
N ARG A 950 54.11 9.42 42.59
CA ARG A 950 54.42 7.96 42.46
C ARG A 950 54.71 7.57 41.00
N LEU A 951 55.89 7.00 40.75
CA LEU A 951 56.21 6.36 39.47
C LEU A 951 55.66 4.92 39.42
N LEU A 952 55.09 4.56 38.28
CA LEU A 952 55.50 3.35 37.54
C LEU A 952 55.60 3.70 36.05
N PRO A 953 56.62 3.22 35.32
CA PRO A 953 56.94 3.74 34.00
C PRO A 953 56.04 3.19 32.88
N LYS A 954 55.90 3.98 31.82
CA LYS A 954 55.32 3.57 30.54
C LYS A 954 56.38 3.86 29.45
N PRO A 955 56.69 2.91 28.54
CA PRO A 955 57.82 3.05 27.63
C PRO A 955 57.62 4.15 26.59
N GLU A 956 58.75 4.67 26.10
CA GLU A 956 58.84 5.80 25.17
C GLU A 956 58.30 5.47 23.77
N PRO A 957 57.64 6.42 23.09
CA PRO A 957 57.45 6.35 21.64
C PRO A 957 58.75 6.80 20.94
N GLN A 958 59.30 5.96 20.08
CA GLN A 958 60.39 6.35 19.19
C GLN A 958 59.83 7.08 17.96
N ASP A 959 60.36 8.26 17.66
CA ASP A 959 60.12 8.93 16.38
C ASP A 959 60.74 8.12 15.23
N ILE A 960 59.93 7.82 14.21
CA ILE A 960 60.39 7.49 12.86
C ILE A 960 59.55 8.31 11.88
N SER A 961 60.23 9.06 11.02
CA SER A 961 59.64 10.05 10.11
C SER A 961 58.66 9.45 9.09
N GLU A 962 57.56 10.18 8.82
CA GLU A 962 56.75 9.96 7.62
C GLU A 962 57.54 10.38 6.37
N THR A 963 58.06 9.40 5.63
CA THR A 963 58.56 9.58 4.26
C THR A 963 57.84 8.63 3.32
N GLU A 964 57.19 9.21 2.31
CA GLU A 964 56.91 8.69 0.97
C GLU A 964 56.68 7.17 0.82
N PHE A 965 55.41 6.78 0.64
CA PHE A 965 55.05 5.49 0.04
C PHE A 965 54.27 5.69 -1.26
N GLU A 966 54.99 5.69 -2.38
CA GLU A 966 54.39 5.38 -3.69
C GLU A 966 53.84 3.95 -3.71
N ALA A 967 52.87 3.70 -4.61
CA ALA A 967 52.12 2.46 -4.63
C ALA A 967 52.66 1.42 -5.63
N VAL A 968 53.12 0.27 -5.13
CA VAL A 968 53.20 -1.01 -5.86
C VAL A 968 52.90 -2.20 -4.89
N PRO A 969 52.65 -3.44 -5.36
CA PRO A 969 51.52 -4.22 -4.86
C PRO A 969 51.87 -5.33 -3.86
N LEU A 970 50.86 -5.76 -3.08
CA LEU A 970 50.92 -6.99 -2.28
C LEU A 970 50.52 -8.23 -3.11
N PRO A 971 51.41 -9.23 -3.29
CA PRO A 971 51.01 -10.56 -3.71
C PRO A 971 50.36 -11.33 -2.54
N GLY A 972 49.44 -12.24 -2.85
CA GLY A 972 48.78 -13.06 -1.84
C GLY A 972 49.65 -14.23 -1.32
N PHE A 973 49.40 -14.66 -0.08
CA PHE A 973 49.95 -15.92 0.45
C PHE A 973 48.88 -16.72 1.21
N HIS A 974 48.85 -18.03 1.00
CA HIS A 974 48.08 -18.97 1.80
C HIS A 974 48.79 -19.28 3.12
N ALA A 975 48.01 -19.44 4.20
CA ALA A 975 48.51 -19.97 5.47
C ALA A 975 48.27 -21.49 5.58
N ALA A 976 49.30 -22.23 5.98
CA ALA A 976 49.21 -23.62 6.43
C ALA A 976 50.27 -23.86 7.53
N ARG A 977 50.00 -24.76 8.48
CA ARG A 977 50.92 -25.16 9.56
C ARG A 977 51.49 -26.55 9.30
N HIS A 978 52.70 -26.80 9.82
CA HIS A 978 53.31 -28.06 10.31
C HIS A 978 52.82 -29.42 9.73
N SER A 979 53.64 -30.39 9.34
CA SER A 979 55.11 -30.63 9.50
C SER A 979 55.49 -31.90 8.69
N SER A 980 56.74 -32.30 8.40
CA SER A 980 58.10 -31.73 8.54
C SER A 980 59.11 -32.63 7.78
N THR A 981 60.37 -32.71 8.23
CA THR A 981 61.31 -33.84 8.06
C THR A 981 62.14 -33.94 6.76
N VAL A 982 63.20 -33.10 6.72
CA VAL A 982 64.61 -33.49 6.42
C VAL A 982 65.05 -33.85 4.98
N ARG A 983 66.11 -33.12 4.55
CA ARG A 983 67.20 -33.42 3.56
C ARG A 983 67.04 -33.14 2.04
N ARG A 984 67.97 -32.28 1.59
CA ARG A 984 68.77 -32.28 0.35
C ARG A 984 68.09 -32.05 -1.03
N ALA A 985 68.36 -30.85 -1.57
CA ALA A 985 69.39 -30.60 -2.62
C ALA A 985 68.96 -30.10 -4.02
N VAL A 986 69.54 -28.93 -4.37
CA VAL A 986 70.25 -28.61 -5.64
C VAL A 986 69.49 -28.03 -6.87
N ARG A 987 69.71 -26.71 -7.05
CA ARG A 987 69.95 -25.92 -8.30
C ARG A 987 68.86 -25.73 -9.39
N CYS A 988 68.37 -24.47 -9.50
CA CYS A 988 68.73 -23.39 -10.48
C CYS A 988 69.50 -23.73 -11.79
N PRO A 989 69.64 -22.80 -12.79
CA PRO A 989 69.11 -21.42 -12.97
C PRO A 989 68.28 -21.30 -14.30
N THR A 990 68.05 -20.19 -15.07
CA THR A 990 68.80 -18.96 -15.49
C THR A 990 67.80 -17.93 -16.16
N VAL A 991 67.87 -16.59 -15.99
CA VAL A 991 68.63 -15.52 -16.76
C VAL A 991 68.18 -15.39 -18.25
N ALA A 992 67.89 -14.25 -18.91
CA ALA A 992 68.05 -12.78 -18.68
C ALA A 992 67.06 -11.93 -19.58
N THR A 993 67.03 -10.56 -19.73
CA THR A 993 67.20 -9.37 -18.83
C THR A 993 67.11 -8.01 -19.63
N LEU A 994 66.37 -6.99 -19.11
CA LEU A 994 66.37 -5.50 -19.39
C LEU A 994 65.88 -4.82 -20.72
N ARG A 995 65.07 -3.74 -20.53
CA ARG A 995 65.00 -2.37 -21.19
C ARG A 995 64.78 -2.17 -22.72
N ALA A 996 64.31 -1.00 -23.23
CA ALA A 996 63.40 0.08 -22.74
C ALA A 996 63.18 1.20 -23.80
N LEU A 997 62.00 1.89 -23.78
CA LEU A 997 61.66 3.22 -24.39
C LEU A 997 61.72 3.30 -25.96
N THR A 998 61.12 4.26 -26.70
CA THR A 998 60.33 5.51 -26.49
C THR A 998 59.06 5.59 -27.39
N GLN A 999 58.27 6.67 -27.28
CA GLN A 999 57.20 7.15 -28.22
C GLN A 999 57.69 8.46 -28.93
N PRO A 1000 56.96 9.22 -29.82
CA PRO A 1000 55.50 9.23 -30.13
C PRO A 1000 54.97 9.65 -31.57
N HIS A 1001 53.63 9.65 -31.70
CA HIS A 1001 52.72 10.51 -32.52
C HIS A 1001 52.55 10.45 -34.07
N ALA A 1002 51.34 10.90 -34.51
CA ALA A 1002 50.79 11.18 -35.87
C ALA A 1002 50.57 10.00 -36.85
N GLY A 1003 49.65 10.04 -37.85
CA GLY A 1003 48.54 10.96 -38.16
C GLY A 1003 48.05 10.89 -39.64
N GLY A 1004 46.72 10.87 -39.91
CA GLY A 1004 46.11 10.81 -41.27
C GLY A 1004 45.59 9.40 -41.70
N VAL A 1005 44.47 9.13 -42.42
CA VAL A 1005 43.69 9.82 -43.50
C VAL A 1005 44.40 9.67 -44.88
N SER A 1006 43.83 9.12 -45.99
CA SER A 1006 42.42 8.97 -46.43
C SER A 1006 42.12 7.79 -47.41
N VAL A 1007 40.81 7.64 -47.73
CA VAL A 1007 40.02 6.82 -48.72
C VAL A 1007 40.73 6.35 -50.03
N VAL A 1008 40.38 5.20 -50.68
CA VAL A 1008 39.52 5.12 -51.93
C VAL A 1008 39.28 3.67 -52.48
N LEU A 1009 38.02 3.38 -52.90
CA LEU A 1009 37.45 2.36 -53.85
C LEU A 1009 37.71 0.81 -53.78
N ASN A 1010 36.73 0.09 -53.21
CA ASN A 1010 35.68 -0.70 -53.91
C ASN A 1010 36.01 -1.80 -54.99
N ARG A 1011 35.72 -3.08 -54.69
CA ARG A 1011 34.80 -3.97 -55.50
C ARG A 1011 34.61 -5.41 -54.95
N ARG A 1012 33.39 -5.95 -55.15
CA ARG A 1012 32.93 -7.37 -55.07
C ARG A 1012 32.95 -8.11 -53.70
N GLY A 1013 31.85 -8.81 -53.41
CA GLY A 1013 31.78 -10.04 -52.60
C GLY A 1013 31.11 -11.15 -53.43
N PRO A 1014 30.59 -12.27 -52.86
CA PRO A 1014 30.60 -12.72 -51.45
C PRO A 1014 31.57 -13.91 -51.24
N PRO A 1015 31.56 -14.57 -50.07
CA PRO A 1015 30.92 -15.90 -50.03
C PRO A 1015 30.19 -16.22 -48.69
N ARG A 1016 29.65 -17.44 -48.57
CA ARG A 1016 28.89 -17.94 -47.41
C ARG A 1016 29.28 -19.40 -47.10
N VAL A 1017 29.35 -19.75 -45.80
CA VAL A 1017 29.28 -21.12 -45.22
C VAL A 1017 30.55 -22.01 -45.29
N ALA A 1018 30.70 -22.81 -44.22
CA ALA A 1018 31.56 -24.00 -44.01
C ALA A 1018 33.09 -23.83 -43.95
N ALA A 1019 33.63 -23.76 -42.72
CA ALA A 1019 34.64 -24.72 -42.17
C ALA A 1019 35.36 -24.17 -40.91
N LEU A 1020 34.70 -24.13 -39.73
CA LEU A 1020 35.41 -23.79 -38.46
C LEU A 1020 34.67 -24.19 -37.15
N LEU A 1021 33.91 -25.28 -37.13
CA LEU A 1021 33.17 -25.74 -35.92
C LEU A 1021 33.28 -27.25 -35.61
N ASP A 1022 34.33 -27.93 -36.07
CA ASP A 1022 34.55 -29.38 -35.84
C ASP A 1022 35.77 -29.72 -34.95
N ARG A 1023 36.21 -28.80 -34.07
CA ARG A 1023 37.33 -29.06 -33.14
C ARG A 1023 37.04 -28.94 -31.63
N GLU A 1024 35.80 -28.63 -31.24
CA GLU A 1024 35.37 -28.59 -29.83
C GLU A 1024 34.23 -29.58 -29.49
N ARG A 1025 34.15 -30.71 -30.21
CA ARG A 1025 33.17 -31.79 -29.96
C ARG A 1025 33.79 -33.17 -29.69
N HIS A 1026 35.02 -33.21 -29.16
CA HIS A 1026 35.72 -34.49 -28.96
C HIS A 1026 36.51 -34.62 -27.65
N ASN A 1027 36.09 -33.93 -26.58
CA ASN A 1027 36.77 -34.01 -25.27
C ASN A 1027 35.82 -33.99 -24.05
N MET A 1028 34.54 -34.39 -24.22
CA MET A 1028 33.53 -34.42 -23.14
C MET A 1028 32.88 -35.80 -22.90
N ASP A 1029 33.35 -36.87 -23.56
CA ASP A 1029 32.84 -38.24 -23.43
C ASP A 1029 33.78 -39.19 -22.66
N LYS A 1030 34.66 -38.66 -21.80
CA LYS A 1030 35.64 -39.46 -21.02
C LYS A 1030 35.56 -39.37 -19.50
N ILE A 1031 34.51 -38.76 -18.92
CA ILE A 1031 34.35 -38.64 -17.45
C ILE A 1031 32.95 -39.11 -16.97
N LEU A 1032 32.44 -40.22 -17.50
CA LEU A 1032 31.26 -40.93 -16.96
C LEU A 1032 31.37 -42.47 -17.04
N SER A 1033 32.47 -43.05 -16.55
CA SER A 1033 32.50 -44.48 -16.20
C SER A 1033 33.53 -44.79 -15.09
N ARG A 1034 33.22 -45.76 -14.21
CA ARG A 1034 33.97 -46.17 -13.00
C ARG A 1034 33.97 -45.11 -11.86
N GLY A 1035 33.78 -45.43 -10.57
CA GLY A 1035 33.33 -46.69 -9.96
C GLY A 1035 33.35 -46.72 -8.41
N ARG A 1036 32.15 -46.70 -7.79
CA ARG A 1036 31.66 -47.47 -6.60
C ARG A 1036 32.39 -47.50 -5.21
N ILE A 1037 31.54 -47.45 -4.15
CA ILE A 1037 31.69 -47.98 -2.76
C ILE A 1037 32.57 -47.11 -1.81
N TYR A 1038 32.08 -46.62 -0.64
CA TYR A 1038 31.99 -47.40 0.62
C TYR A 1038 30.82 -47.05 1.59
N ARG A 1039 30.62 -47.99 2.54
CA ARG A 1039 29.51 -48.24 3.50
C ARG A 1039 29.00 -47.09 4.40
N ALA A 1040 27.72 -47.23 4.79
CA ALA A 1040 27.25 -47.08 6.18
C ALA A 1040 26.08 -48.08 6.45
N SER A 1041 25.92 -48.58 7.68
CA SER A 1041 24.87 -49.55 8.08
C SER A 1041 23.72 -48.90 8.87
N PRO A 1042 22.57 -49.58 9.00
CA PRO A 1042 22.12 -49.95 10.35
C PRO A 1042 21.62 -51.40 10.46
N HIS A 1043 21.36 -51.86 11.68
CA HIS A 1043 21.06 -53.26 12.03
C HIS A 1043 19.57 -53.54 12.35
N CYS A 1044 19.22 -54.82 12.20
CA CYS A 1044 18.09 -55.55 12.81
C CYS A 1044 16.67 -55.48 12.20
N PHE A 1045 15.96 -56.59 12.46
CA PHE A 1045 14.74 -57.17 11.84
C PHE A 1045 13.73 -57.49 12.99
N PRO A 1046 12.59 -58.23 12.83
CA PRO A 1046 12.02 -58.88 11.63
C PRO A 1046 10.49 -58.73 11.40
N HIS A 1047 10.01 -59.45 10.35
CA HIS A 1047 8.67 -60.07 10.13
C HIS A 1047 7.64 -59.35 9.22
N ARG A 1048 6.96 -60.04 8.26
CA ARG A 1048 7.18 -61.40 7.67
C ARG A 1048 6.34 -61.56 6.36
N CYS A 1049 6.87 -62.23 5.32
CA CYS A 1049 6.14 -62.82 4.16
C CYS A 1049 5.30 -61.85 3.26
N SER A 1050 4.85 -62.15 2.03
CA SER A 1050 5.26 -63.05 0.91
C SER A 1050 4.38 -62.67 -0.32
N ARG A 1051 4.55 -63.09 -1.59
CA ARG A 1051 5.41 -64.08 -2.27
C ARG A 1051 5.62 -63.64 -3.76
N HIS A 1052 6.19 -64.51 -4.60
CA HIS A 1052 6.32 -64.40 -6.08
C HIS A 1052 5.58 -65.62 -6.73
N PRO A 1053 5.44 -65.82 -8.09
CA PRO A 1053 6.50 -65.69 -9.10
C PRO A 1053 6.08 -65.24 -10.54
N THR A 1054 6.95 -65.52 -11.51
CA THR A 1054 7.03 -65.06 -12.91
C THR A 1054 6.88 -66.17 -13.98
N THR A 1055 6.52 -65.82 -15.21
CA THR A 1055 6.94 -66.42 -16.52
C THR A 1055 6.42 -65.48 -17.63
N LEU A 1056 7.06 -65.14 -18.77
CA LEU A 1056 8.22 -65.62 -19.55
C LEU A 1056 7.92 -66.74 -20.57
N ALA A 1057 7.71 -66.37 -21.84
CA ALA A 1057 7.81 -67.20 -23.06
C ALA A 1057 7.86 -66.31 -24.33
N ALA A 1058 8.31 -66.85 -25.48
CA ALA A 1058 8.35 -66.19 -26.80
C ALA A 1058 8.40 -67.24 -27.93
N ALA A 1059 7.97 -66.91 -29.18
CA ALA A 1059 8.50 -67.49 -30.45
C ALA A 1059 7.82 -66.99 -31.75
N ALA A 1060 8.66 -66.73 -32.77
CA ALA A 1060 8.57 -67.12 -34.19
C ALA A 1060 7.31 -66.94 -35.08
N VAL A 1061 7.45 -66.08 -36.11
CA VAL A 1061 7.47 -66.39 -37.58
C VAL A 1061 6.41 -67.34 -38.19
N VAL A 1062 5.72 -66.86 -39.25
CA VAL A 1062 5.65 -67.49 -40.61
C VAL A 1062 5.05 -66.49 -41.63
N HIS A 1063 5.50 -66.56 -42.89
CA HIS A 1063 4.97 -65.83 -44.06
C HIS A 1063 4.56 -66.86 -45.12
N PRO A 1064 3.62 -66.55 -46.04
CA PRO A 1064 4.03 -66.52 -47.45
C PRO A 1064 3.34 -65.44 -48.30
N ASP A 1065 3.73 -65.36 -49.57
CA ASP A 1065 3.16 -64.55 -50.66
C ASP A 1065 1.84 -65.11 -51.24
N VAL A 1066 1.15 -64.31 -52.08
CA VAL A 1066 0.88 -64.66 -53.51
C VAL A 1066 0.21 -63.50 -54.30
N ARG A 1067 0.93 -63.02 -55.34
CA ARG A 1067 0.53 -62.55 -56.69
C ARG A 1067 -0.74 -61.68 -56.92
N GLY A 1068 -0.60 -60.60 -57.71
CA GLY A 1068 -1.70 -59.86 -58.40
C GLY A 1068 -2.15 -60.55 -59.72
N PRO A 1069 -2.58 -59.84 -60.82
CA PRO A 1069 -2.37 -58.41 -61.13
C PRO A 1069 -3.47 -57.65 -61.96
N ARG A 1070 -3.26 -56.32 -62.20
CA ARG A 1070 -3.79 -55.49 -63.35
C ARG A 1070 -5.34 -55.26 -63.37
N ARG A 1071 -5.95 -54.30 -64.12
CA ARG A 1071 -5.53 -53.43 -65.25
C ARG A 1071 -6.48 -52.18 -65.41
N ARG A 1072 -5.99 -51.09 -66.02
CA ARG A 1072 -6.69 -50.06 -66.89
C ARG A 1072 -7.92 -49.27 -66.35
N GLU A 1073 -7.92 -47.92 -66.30
CA GLU A 1073 -7.95 -46.85 -67.35
C GLU A 1073 -9.36 -46.40 -67.76
N GLN A 1074 -9.70 -45.11 -67.53
CA GLN A 1074 -10.17 -44.15 -68.56
C GLN A 1074 -10.19 -42.69 -68.01
N ARG A 1075 -10.54 -41.68 -68.83
CA ARG A 1075 -10.30 -40.23 -68.58
C ARG A 1075 -11.43 -39.29 -69.02
N HIS A 1076 -11.31 -38.03 -68.56
CA HIS A 1076 -11.78 -36.76 -69.17
C HIS A 1076 -13.28 -36.37 -69.06
N GLY A 1077 -13.55 -35.06 -68.92
CA GLY A 1077 -14.90 -34.49 -68.89
C GLY A 1077 -15.04 -33.09 -68.26
N GLU A 1078 -14.45 -32.05 -68.85
CA GLU A 1078 -14.82 -30.63 -68.65
C GLU A 1078 -15.29 -30.10 -70.03
N PRO A 1079 -16.25 -29.13 -70.15
CA PRO A 1079 -15.93 -27.71 -69.93
C PRO A 1079 -17.13 -26.81 -69.50
N LYS A 1080 -17.04 -25.49 -69.81
CA LYS A 1080 -17.72 -24.33 -69.19
C LYS A 1080 -19.01 -23.82 -69.90
N ALA A 1081 -19.76 -23.00 -69.14
CA ALA A 1081 -20.30 -21.65 -69.50
C ALA A 1081 -21.77 -21.40 -69.95
N HIS A 1082 -22.34 -20.35 -69.33
CA HIS A 1082 -23.33 -19.33 -69.77
C HIS A 1082 -24.75 -19.65 -70.30
N ALA A 1083 -25.73 -19.36 -69.41
CA ALA A 1083 -26.81 -18.36 -69.54
C ALA A 1083 -27.88 -18.41 -70.66
N ARG A 1084 -29.16 -18.48 -70.24
CA ARG A 1084 -30.25 -17.52 -70.60
C ARG A 1084 -31.52 -17.70 -69.71
N SER A 1085 -32.37 -16.67 -69.70
CA SER A 1085 -33.67 -16.53 -69.01
C SER A 1085 -34.84 -16.63 -70.05
N PRO A 1086 -36.14 -16.27 -69.82
CA PRO A 1086 -36.83 -15.77 -68.60
C PRO A 1086 -38.22 -16.41 -68.29
N SER A 1087 -38.78 -16.11 -67.10
CA SER A 1087 -40.20 -16.39 -66.73
C SER A 1087 -40.63 -15.65 -65.43
N VAL A 1088 -41.91 -15.49 -65.02
CA VAL A 1088 -43.11 -14.85 -65.61
C VAL A 1088 -44.10 -14.49 -64.45
N ARG A 1089 -44.58 -13.23 -64.34
CA ARG A 1089 -45.70 -12.73 -63.48
C ARG A 1089 -45.54 -12.88 -61.94
N SER A 1090 -46.42 -12.34 -61.08
CA SER A 1090 -47.18 -11.07 -60.97
C SER A 1090 -48.03 -11.09 -59.67
N LEU A 1091 -48.70 -9.97 -59.34
CA LEU A 1091 -49.60 -9.69 -58.20
C LEU A 1091 -48.88 -9.43 -56.85
N TYR A 1092 -49.02 -8.30 -56.14
CA TYR A 1092 -50.15 -7.42 -55.72
C TYR A 1092 -50.84 -7.79 -54.38
N THR A 1093 -50.50 -7.01 -53.33
CA THR A 1093 -51.44 -6.29 -52.41
C THR A 1093 -52.36 -7.09 -51.45
N ASN A 1094 -52.87 -6.56 -50.32
CA ASN A 1094 -52.54 -5.36 -49.50
C ASN A 1094 -53.28 -5.41 -48.12
N GLN A 1095 -52.73 -4.72 -47.11
CA GLN A 1095 -53.44 -3.81 -46.15
C GLN A 1095 -54.67 -4.38 -45.36
N THR A 1096 -55.43 -3.67 -44.49
CA THR A 1096 -55.33 -2.41 -43.68
C THR A 1096 -56.16 -2.63 -42.38
N HIS A 1097 -56.47 -1.73 -41.42
CA HIS A 1097 -56.84 -0.29 -41.32
C HIS A 1097 -56.61 0.16 -39.84
N GLN A 1098 -56.73 1.41 -39.32
CA GLN A 1098 -57.13 2.80 -39.70
C GLN A 1098 -56.60 3.71 -38.52
N MET A 1099 -56.65 5.06 -38.42
CA MET A 1099 -56.63 6.29 -39.26
C MET A 1099 -56.67 7.49 -38.26
N ALA A 1100 -56.41 8.77 -38.55
CA ALA A 1100 -55.89 9.53 -39.70
C ALA A 1100 -55.21 10.81 -39.13
N GLN A 1101 -54.06 11.25 -39.65
CA GLN A 1101 -53.86 12.43 -40.53
C GLN A 1101 -54.47 13.79 -40.10
N TYR A 1102 -53.65 14.85 -40.13
CA TYR A 1102 -53.81 15.98 -41.06
C TYR A 1102 -52.49 16.78 -41.20
N SER A 1103 -52.35 17.62 -42.24
CA SER A 1103 -51.12 18.35 -42.57
C SER A 1103 -51.38 19.59 -43.44
N VAL A 1104 -50.81 20.76 -43.10
CA VAL A 1104 -50.74 21.99 -43.93
C VAL A 1104 -49.42 22.73 -43.62
N THR A 1105 -48.98 23.61 -44.52
CA THR A 1105 -47.67 24.30 -44.50
C THR A 1105 -47.75 25.84 -44.39
N ASP A 1106 -46.64 26.43 -43.92
CA ASP A 1106 -46.12 27.77 -44.26
C ASP A 1106 -46.65 29.03 -43.51
N THR A 1107 -45.87 30.11 -43.68
CA THR A 1107 -45.96 31.51 -43.18
C THR A 1107 -45.29 31.87 -41.84
N THR A 1108 -44.69 33.06 -41.84
CA THR A 1108 -43.97 33.78 -40.76
C THR A 1108 -44.81 35.06 -40.40
N PRO A 1109 -44.49 35.93 -39.40
CA PRO A 1109 -43.21 36.15 -38.69
C PRO A 1109 -43.29 36.50 -37.17
N ARG A 1110 -42.12 36.90 -36.62
CA ARG A 1110 -41.92 37.73 -35.41
C ARG A 1110 -42.79 39.03 -35.45
N PRO A 1111 -43.09 39.78 -34.33
CA PRO A 1111 -42.05 40.20 -33.35
C PRO A 1111 -42.40 40.74 -31.92
N LYS A 1112 -41.32 40.93 -31.13
CA LYS A 1112 -40.94 42.14 -30.30
C LYS A 1112 -41.47 42.41 -28.87
N TYR A 1113 -40.49 42.83 -28.04
CA TYR A 1113 -40.53 43.73 -26.84
C TYR A 1113 -41.18 43.19 -25.53
N LEU A 1114 -40.82 43.68 -24.32
CA LEU A 1114 -39.83 44.71 -23.93
C LEU A 1114 -39.01 44.31 -22.66
N VAL A 1115 -37.82 44.91 -22.55
CA VAL A 1115 -36.90 44.99 -21.40
C VAL A 1115 -37.50 45.70 -20.18
N MET A 1116 -37.13 45.33 -18.94
CA MET A 1116 -36.72 46.29 -17.89
C MET A 1116 -36.00 45.66 -16.66
N SER A 1117 -34.96 46.37 -16.23
CA SER A 1117 -34.11 46.26 -15.02
C SER A 1117 -33.53 47.67 -14.76
N PRO A 1118 -32.79 47.98 -13.66
CA PRO A 1118 -32.88 47.55 -12.26
C PRO A 1118 -32.89 48.75 -11.26
N ALA A 1119 -32.94 48.47 -9.95
CA ALA A 1119 -32.45 49.30 -8.83
C ALA A 1119 -32.08 48.35 -7.66
N ALA A 1120 -30.97 48.43 -6.93
CA ALA A 1120 -30.39 49.55 -6.15
C ALA A 1120 -31.26 49.89 -4.89
N THR A 1121 -30.73 49.99 -3.66
CA THR A 1121 -29.32 50.14 -3.21
C THR A 1121 -29.13 49.74 -1.72
N THR A 1122 -27.85 49.67 -1.28
CA THR A 1122 -27.31 49.93 0.09
C THR A 1122 -27.67 49.09 1.33
N ALA A 1123 -26.61 48.50 1.90
CA ALA A 1123 -26.09 48.69 3.29
C ALA A 1123 -26.66 47.91 4.50
N ASP A 1124 -25.75 47.09 5.06
CA ASP A 1124 -25.29 47.03 6.46
C ASP A 1124 -26.18 46.59 7.65
N ALA A 1125 -25.45 46.18 8.70
CA ALA A 1125 -25.82 46.09 10.12
C ALA A 1125 -26.71 44.93 10.62
N ASP A 1126 -26.01 43.84 10.94
CA ASP A 1126 -25.87 43.30 12.31
C ASP A 1126 -26.96 42.47 13.05
N LEU A 1127 -26.41 41.45 13.73
CA LEU A 1127 -26.75 40.92 15.06
C LEU A 1127 -27.99 40.03 15.35
N THR A 1128 -27.69 39.03 16.19
CA THR A 1128 -28.55 38.33 17.17
C THR A 1128 -29.68 37.38 16.70
N ARG A 1129 -29.31 36.10 16.58
CA ARG A 1129 -29.51 35.02 17.60
C ARG A 1129 -30.90 34.85 18.25
N ALA A 1130 -31.29 33.57 18.36
CA ALA A 1130 -32.23 32.94 19.32
C ALA A 1130 -33.61 32.45 18.80
N ASP A 1131 -33.62 31.16 18.42
CA ASP A 1131 -34.45 30.10 19.02
C ASP A 1131 -35.98 29.94 18.75
N TYR A 1132 -36.42 28.71 19.04
CA TYR A 1132 -37.79 28.17 19.17
C TYR A 1132 -38.70 28.02 17.94
N LEU A 1133 -38.56 26.85 17.31
CA LEU A 1133 -39.59 25.80 17.26
C LEU A 1133 -41.07 26.25 17.34
N THR A 1134 -41.86 25.95 16.30
CA THR A 1134 -43.18 25.33 16.54
C THR A 1134 -43.61 24.41 15.40
N VAL A 1135 -44.14 23.24 15.76
CA VAL A 1135 -44.60 22.18 14.83
C VAL A 1135 -46.00 22.49 14.29
N ARG A 1136 -46.25 22.25 13.00
CA ARG A 1136 -47.58 21.83 12.48
C ARG A 1136 -47.55 21.21 11.08
N ASP A 1137 -47.36 19.88 11.04
CA ASP A 1137 -48.02 19.03 10.03
C ASP A 1137 -49.55 19.03 10.31
N PRO A 1138 -50.42 19.08 9.28
CA PRO A 1138 -51.11 17.84 8.93
C PRO A 1138 -51.43 17.65 7.44
N ARG A 1139 -50.78 16.65 6.82
CA ARG A 1139 -51.35 15.66 5.88
C ARG A 1139 -51.87 16.18 4.50
N ARG A 1140 -51.27 15.68 3.41
CA ARG A 1140 -51.81 14.55 2.61
C ARG A 1140 -50.97 14.18 1.38
N ARG A 1141 -50.80 12.86 1.19
CA ARG A 1141 -50.47 12.15 -0.07
C ARG A 1141 -51.65 12.21 -1.08
N PRO A 1142 -51.52 11.83 -2.37
CA PRO A 1142 -50.53 10.93 -2.99
C PRO A 1142 -49.06 11.37 -2.90
#